data_AF-A0A8S1HDZ6-F1
#
_entry.id   AF-A0A8S1HDZ6-F1
#
_cell.length_a   1.000
_cell.length_b   1.000
_cell.length_c   1.000
_cell.angle_alpha   90.00
_cell.angle_beta   90.00
_cell.angle_gamma   90.00
#
_symmetry.space_group_name_H-M   'P 1'
#
loop_
_entity.id
_entity.type
_entity.pdbx_description
1 polymer ?
#
loop_
_entity_poly.entity_id
_entity_poly.type
_entity_poly.pdbx_seq_one_letter_code
_entity_poly.pdbx_strand_id
1 'polypeptide(L)'
;MRARSHSPRKPKPNSVMGSPKMKSKSKSPQKKHRAVINQLDYLNSQCHMEGCSVSIVVHSTRFLICRHQLCHASDYFKDLLQSKYGSEDFYVTVSSMSEPTPSTQFRWFVESSIPCPALKDISDETLETCMRLSRRFDAKGLEMRCTKFIVENACSRQPIVALCWLNWALKHKFDAQTQASCLPSVARLSLTALEQHRHMLTEKIFSDLLAAKLRGTYDKAVQVFRAIHRMDHFSVEVDRCPRCGRTRDGMRVKVNADPCRKQIGCDRCHRESCEIENKAGDDLQAFYQCPHGLVPLNSTTDECHCQIPNLAHHLGSRYYFRSENGTILNPPPLSPHTSRTFDPAEDTSERPGTSYKRQTSRDMDRREQRQSAVVVRLEMLVVSLQPEESVRRAEIVSFGSSVILSIAFFYIFTMLNAFTTTNIALLDKSSGCFEKKISKYYGQPKKLWERFSRAVSLCSPRLHSVELGAFANTDEFKVPLLAPSEDCVVLSLGIGKDVKAERRMRDRMSQCVFIGADPVNESNADLFSQVGKFYNVAVGHKNGSFRSYVLEDVYRYQEVAYMDLATFIKLNVNRKIVDQMMMDVEHAEYPVLPFLEKGGELSQRDIAINIEIHRPTSEDLQAFVGFLRRNSLSQQWIFINSEIHPFFKHIRLFMINGQNKECRRRFWEN
;
A
#
# COMPACT_ATOMS: atom_id res chain seq x y z
N MET A 1 -1.29 -65.60 -5.98
CA MET A 1 -0.72 -66.63 -5.08
C MET A 1 0.81 -66.46 -5.00
N ARG A 2 1.50 -67.13 -4.06
CA ARG A 2 2.90 -66.85 -3.64
C ARG A 2 3.97 -67.45 -4.58
N ALA A 3 5.15 -66.82 -4.62
CA ALA A 3 6.44 -67.52 -4.50
C ALA A 3 7.59 -66.61 -3.98
N ARG A 4 8.59 -67.23 -3.35
CA ARG A 4 9.88 -66.69 -2.85
C ARG A 4 11.00 -67.62 -3.37
N SER A 5 12.29 -67.32 -3.42
CA SER A 5 13.17 -66.15 -3.10
C SER A 5 14.54 -66.39 -3.76
N HIS A 6 15.51 -65.46 -3.64
CA HIS A 6 16.88 -65.69 -3.08
C HIS A 6 17.96 -64.74 -3.62
N SER A 7 18.89 -64.35 -2.73
CA SER A 7 20.14 -63.63 -3.04
C SER A 7 21.32 -64.60 -3.19
N PRO A 8 22.38 -64.25 -3.96
CA PRO A 8 23.60 -65.07 -4.06
C PRO A 8 24.50 -65.03 -2.81
N ARG A 9 25.32 -66.08 -2.63
CA ARG A 9 26.24 -66.27 -1.49
C ARG A 9 27.67 -65.78 -1.79
N LYS A 10 28.42 -65.45 -0.73
CA LYS A 10 29.88 -65.18 -0.77
C LYS A 10 30.71 -66.49 -0.80
N PRO A 11 31.92 -66.47 -1.40
CA PRO A 11 32.95 -67.48 -1.14
C PRO A 11 33.71 -67.21 0.18
N LYS A 12 34.45 -68.22 0.63
CA LYS A 12 35.15 -68.33 1.94
C LYS A 12 36.27 -69.41 1.78
N PRO A 13 37.22 -69.56 2.72
CA PRO A 13 38.39 -68.71 2.98
C PRO A 13 39.69 -69.54 2.85
N ASN A 14 40.84 -69.03 3.32
CA ASN A 14 41.94 -69.90 3.80
C ASN A 14 42.54 -69.38 5.11
N SER A 15 42.92 -70.32 5.98
CA SER A 15 43.52 -70.17 7.32
C SER A 15 45.06 -70.10 7.22
N VAL A 16 45.87 -69.77 8.26
CA VAL A 16 46.14 -70.56 9.47
C VAL A 16 46.88 -69.74 10.55
N MET A 17 46.31 -69.79 11.77
CA MET A 17 46.87 -69.82 13.15
C MET A 17 47.88 -68.79 13.73
N GLY A 18 47.55 -68.38 14.97
CA GLY A 18 48.39 -67.65 15.93
C GLY A 18 47.54 -67.15 17.12
N SER A 19 47.41 -67.92 18.19
CA SER A 19 46.63 -67.65 19.42
C SER A 19 47.49 -66.96 20.51
N PRO A 20 46.96 -66.41 21.65
CA PRO A 20 45.60 -66.58 22.20
C PRO A 20 44.83 -65.31 22.68
N LYS A 21 43.50 -65.38 22.48
CA LYS A 21 42.38 -64.76 23.22
C LYS A 21 42.68 -63.74 24.36
N MET A 22 42.37 -62.46 24.10
CA MET A 22 41.67 -61.61 25.09
C MET A 22 40.27 -61.27 24.58
N LYS A 23 39.27 -61.27 25.47
CA LYS A 23 37.86 -60.93 25.14
C LYS A 23 37.68 -59.42 25.04
N SER A 24 37.99 -58.82 23.89
CA SER A 24 37.61 -57.43 23.62
C SER A 24 36.09 -57.34 23.42
N LYS A 25 35.37 -56.78 24.41
CA LYS A 25 33.96 -56.38 24.23
C LYS A 25 33.91 -55.36 23.10
N SER A 26 33.27 -55.70 21.98
CA SER A 26 33.02 -54.77 20.88
C SER A 26 32.09 -53.66 21.36
N LYS A 27 32.65 -52.49 21.73
CA LYS A 27 31.85 -51.30 21.97
C LYS A 27 31.17 -50.91 20.66
N SER A 28 29.85 -50.90 20.66
CA SER A 28 29.04 -50.25 19.63
C SER A 28 29.56 -48.82 19.39
N PRO A 29 29.53 -48.29 18.16
CA PRO A 29 30.01 -46.94 17.89
C PRO A 29 29.18 -45.94 18.67
N GLN A 30 29.73 -45.43 19.78
CA GLN A 30 29.16 -44.30 20.49
C GLN A 30 29.11 -43.13 19.50
N LYS A 31 27.92 -42.56 19.29
CA LYS A 31 27.79 -41.30 18.55
C LYS A 31 28.71 -40.29 19.23
N LYS A 32 29.79 -39.89 18.56
CA LYS A 32 30.58 -38.72 18.99
C LYS A 32 29.62 -37.53 18.93
N HIS A 33 29.23 -37.02 20.10
CA HIS A 33 28.47 -35.78 20.17
C HIS A 33 29.32 -34.68 19.51
N ARG A 34 28.71 -33.92 18.61
CA ARG A 34 29.38 -32.78 17.97
C ARG A 34 29.80 -31.81 19.08
N ALA A 35 31.03 -31.30 19.00
CA ALA A 35 31.48 -30.29 19.95
C ALA A 35 30.54 -29.07 19.91
N VAL A 36 30.24 -28.52 21.08
CA VAL A 36 29.56 -27.22 21.18
C VAL A 36 30.58 -26.16 20.77
N ILE A 37 30.21 -25.31 19.81
CA ILE A 37 31.06 -24.27 19.25
C ILE A 37 30.61 -22.90 19.75
N ASN A 38 29.29 -22.68 19.87
CA ASN A 38 28.69 -21.43 20.28
C ASN A 38 27.84 -21.60 21.55
N GLN A 39 27.80 -20.57 22.39
CA GLN A 39 26.89 -20.48 23.54
C GLN A 39 26.11 -19.16 23.46
N LEU A 40 24.80 -19.23 23.69
CA LEU A 40 23.91 -18.07 23.79
C LEU A 40 23.25 -18.08 25.17
N ASP A 41 23.32 -16.95 25.87
CA ASP A 41 22.78 -16.79 27.21
C ASP A 41 21.48 -15.98 27.18
N TYR A 42 20.42 -16.56 27.74
CA TYR A 42 19.09 -16.00 27.92
C TYR A 42 18.67 -16.04 29.39
N LEU A 43 19.62 -16.08 30.32
CA LEU A 43 19.36 -15.81 31.73
C LEU A 43 19.29 -14.30 32.00
N ASN A 44 18.58 -13.94 33.06
CA ASN A 44 18.73 -12.63 33.70
C ASN A 44 19.62 -12.77 34.94
N SER A 45 20.04 -11.63 35.52
CA SER A 45 20.90 -11.59 36.71
C SER A 45 20.36 -12.42 37.87
N GLN A 46 19.04 -12.41 38.09
CA GLN A 46 18.39 -13.19 39.14
C GLN A 46 18.53 -14.70 38.90
N CYS A 47 18.33 -15.18 37.67
CA CYS A 47 18.45 -16.59 37.34
C CYS A 47 19.88 -17.13 37.48
N HIS A 48 20.92 -16.29 37.31
CA HIS A 48 22.30 -16.67 37.63
C HIS A 48 22.51 -16.87 39.14
N MET A 49 21.90 -16.04 39.98
CA MET A 49 22.02 -16.14 41.44
C MET A 49 21.21 -17.31 42.02
N GLU A 50 20.00 -17.56 41.49
CA GLU A 50 19.10 -18.64 41.95
C GLU A 50 19.46 -20.02 41.39
N GLY A 51 20.35 -20.09 40.39
CA GLY A 51 20.73 -21.35 39.74
C GLY A 51 19.60 -22.03 38.94
N CYS A 52 18.50 -21.32 38.64
CA CYS A 52 17.31 -21.87 37.99
C CYS A 52 17.44 -22.06 36.46
N SER A 53 18.68 -22.30 35.99
CA SER A 53 19.04 -22.44 34.58
C SER A 53 18.83 -23.84 34.01
N VAL A 54 18.62 -23.93 32.70
CA VAL A 54 18.68 -25.16 31.91
C VAL A 54 19.52 -24.94 30.66
N SER A 55 20.30 -25.95 30.27
CA SER A 55 21.13 -25.95 29.07
C SER A 55 20.47 -26.77 27.97
N ILE A 56 20.00 -26.12 26.90
CA ILE A 56 19.45 -26.76 25.70
C ILE A 56 20.51 -26.72 24.58
N VAL A 57 20.89 -27.86 24.03
CA VAL A 57 21.86 -27.96 22.93
C VAL A 57 21.15 -28.28 21.62
N VAL A 58 21.28 -27.38 20.64
CA VAL A 58 20.77 -27.56 19.27
C VAL A 58 21.93 -27.51 18.29
N HIS A 59 22.20 -28.66 17.67
CA HIS A 59 23.38 -28.89 16.83
C HIS A 59 24.70 -28.58 17.55
N SER A 60 25.34 -27.45 17.25
CA SER A 60 26.62 -27.00 17.82
C SER A 60 26.47 -25.73 18.69
N THR A 61 25.24 -25.33 19.00
CA THR A 61 24.94 -24.16 19.81
C THR A 61 24.24 -24.57 21.10
N ARG A 62 24.79 -24.15 22.25
CA ARG A 62 24.16 -24.26 23.57
C ARG A 62 23.35 -22.99 23.86
N PHE A 63 22.16 -23.17 24.41
CA PHE A 63 21.25 -22.12 24.86
C PHE A 63 21.08 -22.26 26.37
N LEU A 64 21.53 -21.27 27.13
CA LEU A 64 21.31 -21.21 28.56
C LEU A 64 20.04 -20.40 28.84
N ILE A 65 19.02 -21.01 29.43
CA ILE A 65 17.66 -20.46 29.52
C ILE A 65 17.12 -20.64 30.95
N CYS A 66 16.24 -19.77 31.43
CA CYS A 66 15.53 -19.98 32.70
C CYS A 66 14.59 -21.20 32.59
N ARG A 67 14.80 -22.22 33.43
CA ARG A 67 14.00 -23.46 33.47
C ARG A 67 12.52 -23.15 33.66
N HIS A 68 12.19 -22.27 34.60
CA HIS A 68 10.80 -21.91 34.91
C HIS A 68 10.09 -21.27 33.72
N GLN A 69 10.74 -20.32 33.04
CA GLN A 69 10.15 -19.63 31.90
C GLN A 69 10.00 -20.56 30.68
N LEU A 70 10.97 -21.44 30.43
CA LEU A 70 10.89 -22.42 29.34
C LEU A 70 9.76 -23.45 29.57
N CYS A 71 9.61 -23.95 30.80
CA CYS A 71 8.50 -24.83 31.18
C CYS A 71 7.12 -24.12 31.14
N HIS A 72 7.07 -22.81 31.41
CA HIS A 72 5.84 -22.03 31.29
C HIS A 72 5.47 -21.73 29.83
N ALA A 73 6.47 -21.52 28.98
CA ALA A 73 6.26 -21.22 27.56
C ALA A 73 5.89 -22.46 26.71
N SER A 74 6.18 -23.67 27.19
CA SER A 74 6.07 -24.92 26.44
C SER A 74 5.84 -26.13 27.33
N ASP A 75 4.72 -26.81 27.15
CA ASP A 75 4.44 -28.07 27.85
C ASP A 75 5.38 -29.21 27.39
N TYR A 76 5.85 -29.21 26.14
CA TYR A 76 6.91 -30.12 25.68
C TYR A 76 8.19 -30.01 26.52
N PHE A 77 8.65 -28.79 26.80
CA PHE A 77 9.85 -28.58 27.61
C PHE A 77 9.60 -28.86 29.08
N LYS A 78 8.41 -28.54 29.59
CA LYS A 78 7.98 -28.92 30.95
C LYS A 78 8.07 -30.44 31.16
N ASP A 79 7.52 -31.24 30.25
CA ASP A 79 7.57 -32.70 30.34
C ASP A 79 9.00 -33.25 30.18
N LEU A 80 9.76 -32.73 29.19
CA LEU A 80 11.16 -33.10 28.98
C LEU A 80 12.01 -32.86 30.24
N LEU A 81 11.82 -31.72 30.90
CA LEU A 81 12.60 -31.27 32.06
C LEU A 81 12.07 -31.79 33.40
N GLN A 82 10.88 -32.42 33.44
CA GLN A 82 10.42 -33.22 34.58
C GLN A 82 11.05 -34.62 34.59
N SER A 83 11.35 -35.18 33.41
CA SER A 83 11.88 -36.55 33.26
C SER A 83 13.32 -36.76 33.78
N LYS A 84 14.06 -35.68 34.06
CA LYS A 84 15.45 -35.70 34.55
C LYS A 84 15.72 -34.59 35.55
N TYR A 85 16.30 -34.95 36.70
CA TYR A 85 16.88 -34.00 37.66
C TYR A 85 18.41 -34.04 37.57
N GLY A 86 19.04 -32.92 37.19
CA GLY A 86 20.50 -32.79 37.13
C GLY A 86 20.99 -31.72 36.15
N SER A 87 22.25 -31.34 36.28
CA SER A 87 22.96 -30.38 35.41
C SER A 87 23.44 -31.05 34.10
N GLU A 88 22.52 -31.67 33.35
CA GLU A 88 22.84 -32.27 32.04
C GLU A 88 22.45 -31.35 30.87
N ASP A 89 23.24 -31.37 29.79
CA ASP A 89 22.90 -30.73 28.52
C ASP A 89 21.74 -31.49 27.84
N PHE A 90 20.62 -30.82 27.56
CA PHE A 90 19.46 -31.40 26.87
C PHE A 90 19.57 -31.21 25.36
N TYR A 91 19.84 -32.28 24.62
CA TYR A 91 20.00 -32.24 23.16
C TYR A 91 18.64 -32.29 22.44
N VAL A 92 18.29 -31.22 21.73
CA VAL A 92 16.98 -31.07 21.05
C VAL A 92 17.15 -31.02 19.53
N THR A 93 16.35 -31.84 18.83
CA THR A 93 16.27 -31.82 17.36
C THR A 93 15.13 -30.91 16.93
N VAL A 94 15.45 -29.80 16.27
CA VAL A 94 14.50 -28.72 15.94
C VAL A 94 13.89 -28.90 14.55
N SER A 95 14.73 -29.12 13.52
CA SER A 95 14.29 -29.49 12.17
C SER A 95 15.44 -30.15 11.40
N SER A 96 15.13 -30.70 10.22
CA SER A 96 16.09 -31.20 9.24
C SER A 96 16.44 -30.18 8.15
N MET A 97 16.01 -28.92 8.28
CA MET A 97 16.23 -27.88 7.28
C MET A 97 17.59 -27.21 7.52
N SER A 98 18.33 -26.92 6.44
CA SER A 98 19.63 -26.24 6.51
C SER A 98 19.48 -24.73 6.75
N GLU A 99 18.46 -24.11 6.17
CA GLU A 99 18.24 -22.67 6.16
C GLU A 99 16.79 -22.32 6.54
N PRO A 100 16.57 -21.35 7.46
CA PRO A 100 17.55 -20.87 8.44
C PRO A 100 18.05 -22.04 9.30
N THR A 101 19.25 -21.97 9.88
CA THR A 101 19.84 -23.14 10.59
C THR A 101 18.95 -23.61 11.75
N PRO A 102 18.96 -24.90 12.14
CA PRO A 102 18.14 -25.39 13.25
C PRO A 102 18.40 -24.65 14.57
N SER A 103 19.64 -24.17 14.79
CA SER A 103 20.00 -23.31 15.92
C SER A 103 19.39 -21.89 15.78
N THR A 104 19.37 -21.31 14.58
CA THR A 104 18.68 -20.03 14.28
C THR A 104 17.16 -20.16 14.50
N GLN A 105 16.56 -21.25 14.04
CA GLN A 105 15.13 -21.53 14.27
C GLN A 105 14.81 -21.64 15.76
N PHE A 106 15.68 -22.29 16.54
CA PHE A 106 15.51 -22.38 17.99
C PHE A 106 15.68 -21.03 18.68
N ARG A 107 16.65 -20.23 18.23
CA ARG A 107 16.82 -18.85 18.67
C ARG A 107 15.55 -18.03 18.49
N TRP A 108 14.91 -18.08 17.33
CA TRP A 108 13.64 -17.40 17.10
C TRP A 108 12.51 -17.94 17.99
N PHE A 109 12.44 -19.27 18.20
CA PHE A 109 11.49 -19.83 19.15
C PHE A 109 11.68 -19.29 20.58
N VAL A 110 12.92 -19.22 21.06
CA VAL A 110 13.27 -18.66 22.39
C VAL A 110 12.88 -17.18 22.45
N GLU A 111 13.38 -16.36 21.51
CA GLU A 111 13.14 -14.92 21.44
C GLU A 111 11.66 -14.57 21.20
N SER A 112 10.83 -15.43 20.60
CA SER A 112 9.40 -15.19 20.41
C SER A 112 8.48 -15.80 21.47
N SER A 113 8.99 -16.69 22.35
CA SER A 113 8.17 -17.39 23.36
C SER A 113 8.48 -16.98 24.80
N ILE A 114 9.69 -16.50 25.08
CA ILE A 114 10.17 -16.23 26.44
C ILE A 114 10.16 -14.71 26.72
N PRO A 115 9.42 -14.21 27.74
CA PRO A 115 9.27 -12.78 27.99
C PRO A 115 10.55 -11.98 28.30
N CYS A 116 11.61 -12.64 28.74
CA CYS A 116 12.83 -12.03 29.26
C CYS A 116 14.02 -12.97 28.95
N PRO A 117 15.21 -12.47 28.59
CA PRO A 117 15.61 -11.06 28.50
C PRO A 117 15.22 -10.35 27.20
N ALA A 118 14.82 -11.07 26.15
CA ALA A 118 14.63 -10.50 24.81
C ALA A 118 13.40 -11.08 24.08
N LEU A 119 12.19 -10.70 24.53
CA LEU A 119 10.97 -11.01 23.79
C LEU A 119 10.88 -10.12 22.54
N LYS A 120 10.98 -10.74 21.37
CA LYS A 120 10.79 -10.10 20.06
C LYS A 120 9.38 -10.29 19.55
N ASP A 121 8.94 -9.36 18.70
CA ASP A 121 7.73 -9.52 17.92
C ASP A 121 7.93 -10.45 16.72
N ILE A 122 6.82 -11.02 16.26
CA ILE A 122 6.79 -11.89 15.08
C ILE A 122 6.82 -10.98 13.85
N SER A 123 7.71 -11.29 12.91
CA SER A 123 7.79 -10.68 11.58
C SER A 123 7.42 -11.71 10.49
N ASP A 124 7.18 -11.22 9.26
CA ASP A 124 6.96 -12.04 8.06
C ASP A 124 8.05 -13.12 7.86
N GLU A 125 9.32 -12.81 8.20
CA GLU A 125 10.45 -13.74 8.10
C GLU A 125 10.39 -14.88 9.12
N THR A 126 10.00 -14.56 10.36
CA THR A 126 9.98 -15.51 11.48
C THR A 126 8.71 -16.38 11.51
N LEU A 127 7.60 -15.89 10.93
CA LEU A 127 6.26 -16.45 11.11
C LEU A 127 6.15 -17.95 10.82
N GLU A 128 6.65 -18.44 9.67
CA GLU A 128 6.61 -19.88 9.32
C GLU A 128 7.22 -20.75 10.42
N THR A 129 8.40 -20.33 10.88
CA THR A 129 9.17 -21.09 11.87
C THR A 129 8.54 -20.97 13.24
N CYS A 130 8.00 -19.81 13.62
CA CYS A 130 7.23 -19.64 14.85
C CYS A 130 5.96 -20.50 14.87
N MET A 131 5.19 -20.53 13.77
CA MET A 131 3.98 -21.38 13.63
C MET A 131 4.30 -22.88 13.70
N ARG A 132 5.38 -23.29 13.05
CA ARG A 132 5.83 -24.69 13.03
C ARG A 132 6.39 -25.13 14.39
N LEU A 133 7.15 -24.27 15.07
CA LEU A 133 7.75 -24.59 16.37
C LEU A 133 6.77 -24.44 17.53
N SER A 134 5.77 -23.55 17.45
CA SER A 134 4.69 -23.52 18.45
C SER A 134 3.91 -24.83 18.48
N ARG A 135 3.65 -25.43 17.31
CA ARG A 135 3.10 -26.79 17.21
C ARG A 135 4.07 -27.88 17.65
N ARG A 136 5.35 -27.80 17.28
CA ARG A 136 6.35 -28.84 17.60
C ARG A 136 6.66 -28.93 19.10
N PHE A 137 6.69 -27.81 19.79
CA PHE A 137 7.02 -27.71 21.21
C PHE A 137 5.80 -27.37 22.08
N ASP A 138 4.58 -27.54 21.55
CA ASP A 138 3.31 -27.23 22.21
C ASP A 138 3.31 -25.91 23.02
N ALA A 139 3.75 -24.83 22.36
CA ALA A 139 3.89 -23.52 22.95
C ALA A 139 2.66 -22.64 22.64
N LYS A 140 1.60 -22.80 23.45
CA LYS A 140 0.30 -22.11 23.26
C LYS A 140 0.41 -20.59 23.23
N GLY A 141 1.32 -20.01 24.03
CA GLY A 141 1.59 -18.58 24.00
C GLY A 141 2.09 -18.10 22.63
N LEU A 142 3.03 -18.84 22.02
CA LEU A 142 3.54 -18.53 20.68
C LEU A 142 2.50 -18.78 19.60
N GLU A 143 1.71 -19.85 19.71
CA GLU A 143 0.57 -20.15 18.82
C GLU A 143 -0.39 -18.96 18.77
N MET A 144 -0.83 -18.45 19.93
CA MET A 144 -1.72 -17.29 20.02
C MET A 144 -1.10 -16.01 19.45
N ARG A 145 0.21 -15.77 19.63
CA ARG A 145 0.90 -14.63 18.99
C ARG A 145 0.93 -14.76 17.47
N CYS A 146 1.14 -15.96 16.92
CA CYS A 146 1.11 -16.21 15.48
C CYS A 146 -0.31 -15.97 14.90
N THR A 147 -1.35 -16.51 15.56
CA THR A 147 -2.75 -16.26 15.21
C THR A 147 -3.07 -14.77 15.18
N LYS A 148 -2.70 -14.03 16.23
CA LYS A 148 -2.90 -12.58 16.31
C LYS A 148 -2.20 -11.86 15.15
N PHE A 149 -0.93 -12.19 14.89
CA PHE A 149 -0.15 -11.59 13.80
C PHE A 149 -0.83 -11.79 12.44
N ILE A 150 -1.26 -13.02 12.12
CA ILE A 150 -1.95 -13.33 10.86
C ILE A 150 -3.27 -12.54 10.75
N VAL A 151 -4.12 -12.58 11.78
CA VAL A 151 -5.42 -11.89 11.80
C VAL A 151 -5.28 -10.37 11.64
N GLU A 152 -4.24 -9.76 12.23
CA GLU A 152 -4.01 -8.31 12.16
C GLU A 152 -3.36 -7.87 10.83
N ASN A 153 -2.61 -8.74 10.15
CA ASN A 153 -1.79 -8.36 8.99
C ASN A 153 -2.26 -8.91 7.63
N ALA A 154 -2.98 -10.04 7.56
CA ALA A 154 -3.19 -10.79 6.30
C ALA A 154 -3.87 -9.97 5.18
N CYS A 155 -4.84 -9.11 5.53
CA CYS A 155 -5.50 -8.22 4.56
C CYS A 155 -4.58 -7.13 3.99
N SER A 156 -3.54 -6.72 4.73
CA SER A 156 -2.57 -5.69 4.29
C SER A 156 -1.47 -6.23 3.37
N ARG A 157 -1.27 -7.55 3.34
CA ARG A 157 -0.20 -8.19 2.58
C ARG A 157 -0.59 -8.44 1.12
N GLN A 158 0.44 -8.65 0.28
CA GLN A 158 0.29 -9.11 -1.10
C GLN A 158 -0.52 -10.44 -1.11
N PRO A 159 -1.43 -10.65 -2.08
CA PRO A 159 -2.30 -11.84 -2.12
C PRO A 159 -1.53 -13.17 -2.08
N ILE A 160 -0.35 -13.23 -2.72
CA ILE A 160 0.53 -14.40 -2.71
C ILE A 160 1.15 -14.69 -1.32
N VAL A 161 1.46 -13.65 -0.54
CA VAL A 161 1.98 -13.79 0.84
C VAL A 161 0.87 -14.31 1.77
N ALA A 162 -0.35 -13.79 1.62
CA ALA A 162 -1.51 -14.31 2.34
C ALA A 162 -1.82 -15.79 1.98
N LEU A 163 -1.53 -16.21 0.74
CA LEU A 163 -1.65 -17.61 0.33
C LEU A 163 -0.59 -18.50 1.00
N CYS A 164 0.66 -18.04 1.11
CA CYS A 164 1.69 -18.72 1.90
C CYS A 164 1.25 -18.88 3.36
N TRP A 165 0.72 -17.82 3.99
CA TRP A 165 0.26 -17.86 5.38
C TRP A 165 -0.92 -18.80 5.58
N LEU A 166 -1.90 -18.82 4.65
CA LEU A 166 -3.01 -19.77 4.65
C LEU A 166 -2.53 -21.21 4.54
N ASN A 167 -1.59 -21.48 3.63
CA ASN A 167 -0.97 -22.80 3.47
C ASN A 167 -0.24 -23.24 4.76
N TRP A 168 0.51 -22.35 5.42
CA TRP A 168 1.14 -22.64 6.71
C TRP A 168 0.10 -22.88 7.81
N ALA A 169 -0.97 -22.10 7.87
CA ALA A 169 -2.08 -22.29 8.81
C ALA A 169 -2.75 -23.66 8.61
N LEU A 170 -2.97 -24.09 7.37
CA LEU A 170 -3.50 -25.43 7.05
C LEU A 170 -2.51 -26.53 7.45
N LYS A 171 -1.25 -26.45 7.00
CA LYS A 171 -0.17 -27.41 7.26
C LYS A 171 0.10 -27.61 8.75
N HIS A 172 0.03 -26.54 9.53
CA HIS A 172 0.24 -26.53 10.98
C HIS A 172 -1.07 -26.55 11.78
N LYS A 173 -2.21 -26.83 11.14
CA LYS A 173 -3.53 -26.99 11.78
C LYS A 173 -3.89 -25.84 12.73
N PHE A 174 -3.61 -24.61 12.34
CA PHE A 174 -4.13 -23.42 13.03
C PHE A 174 -5.66 -23.38 12.92
N ASP A 175 -6.31 -22.67 13.83
CA ASP A 175 -7.76 -22.63 13.94
C ASP A 175 -8.45 -22.04 12.69
N ALA A 176 -9.76 -22.27 12.59
CA ALA A 176 -10.55 -21.83 11.44
C ALA A 176 -10.64 -20.31 11.28
N GLN A 177 -10.51 -19.52 12.35
CA GLN A 177 -10.49 -18.05 12.28
C GLN A 177 -9.16 -17.54 11.71
N THR A 178 -8.03 -18.13 12.11
CA THR A 178 -6.71 -17.87 11.52
C THR A 178 -6.69 -18.20 10.02
N GLN A 179 -7.29 -19.32 9.61
CA GLN A 179 -7.41 -19.67 8.20
C GLN A 179 -8.32 -18.67 7.45
N ALA A 180 -9.51 -18.39 8.01
CA ALA A 180 -10.49 -17.50 7.39
C ALA A 180 -9.98 -16.06 7.21
N SER A 181 -9.13 -15.56 8.12
CA SER A 181 -8.60 -14.20 8.05
C SER A 181 -7.72 -13.94 6.82
N CYS A 182 -7.11 -14.99 6.25
CA CYS A 182 -6.32 -14.92 5.03
C CYS A 182 -7.18 -14.91 3.74
N LEU A 183 -8.34 -15.59 3.76
CA LEU A 183 -9.13 -15.87 2.55
C LEU A 183 -9.51 -14.61 1.73
N PRO A 184 -9.92 -13.47 2.31
CA PRO A 184 -10.26 -12.27 1.54
C PRO A 184 -9.08 -11.69 0.75
N SER A 185 -7.86 -11.82 1.26
CA SER A 185 -6.64 -11.38 0.56
C SER A 185 -6.23 -12.39 -0.51
N VAL A 186 -6.28 -13.70 -0.20
CA VAL A 186 -6.03 -14.78 -1.18
C VAL A 186 -7.01 -14.73 -2.35
N ALA A 187 -8.28 -14.43 -2.09
CA ALA A 187 -9.33 -14.26 -3.11
C ALA A 187 -9.07 -13.11 -4.09
N ARG A 188 -8.04 -12.29 -3.86
CA ARG A 188 -7.62 -11.27 -4.83
C ARG A 188 -6.75 -11.81 -5.96
N LEU A 189 -5.95 -12.86 -5.73
CA LEU A 189 -5.09 -13.47 -6.76
C LEU A 189 -5.87 -13.71 -8.06
N SER A 190 -5.26 -13.51 -9.21
CA SER A 190 -5.86 -13.83 -10.51
C SER A 190 -6.29 -15.29 -10.60
N LEU A 191 -7.22 -15.61 -11.50
CA LEU A 191 -7.67 -17.02 -11.70
C LEU A 191 -6.50 -17.90 -12.14
N THR A 192 -5.62 -17.38 -13.01
CA THR A 192 -4.39 -18.06 -13.42
C THR A 192 -3.45 -18.33 -12.24
N ALA A 193 -3.24 -17.36 -11.36
CA ALA A 193 -2.39 -17.55 -10.17
C ALA A 193 -3.01 -18.52 -9.16
N LEU A 194 -4.34 -18.49 -8.96
CA LEU A 194 -5.03 -19.45 -8.10
C LEU A 194 -4.89 -20.89 -8.60
N GLU A 195 -5.06 -21.14 -9.91
CA GLU A 195 -4.88 -22.49 -10.47
C GLU A 195 -3.41 -22.95 -10.38
N GLN A 196 -2.46 -22.08 -10.72
CA GLN A 196 -1.02 -22.36 -10.61
C GLN A 196 -0.60 -22.76 -9.18
N HIS A 197 -1.22 -22.15 -8.16
CA HIS A 197 -0.93 -22.40 -6.76
C HIS A 197 -1.99 -23.26 -6.04
N ARG A 198 -2.88 -23.95 -6.77
CA ARG A 198 -3.94 -24.82 -6.21
C ARG A 198 -3.43 -25.87 -5.23
N HIS A 199 -2.22 -26.38 -5.45
CA HIS A 199 -1.54 -27.34 -4.57
C HIS A 199 -1.25 -26.82 -3.14
N MET A 200 -1.35 -25.50 -2.90
CA MET A 200 -1.22 -24.87 -1.58
C MET A 200 -2.54 -24.79 -0.80
N LEU A 201 -3.64 -25.26 -1.40
CA LEU A 201 -5.00 -25.15 -0.88
C LEU A 201 -5.66 -26.53 -0.74
N THR A 202 -6.77 -26.58 -0.01
CA THR A 202 -7.70 -27.72 -0.11
C THR A 202 -8.71 -27.47 -1.22
N GLU A 203 -9.18 -28.53 -1.87
CA GLU A 203 -10.21 -28.44 -2.93
C GLU A 203 -11.46 -27.67 -2.48
N LYS A 204 -11.85 -27.81 -1.19
CA LYS A 204 -12.94 -27.03 -0.61
C LYS A 204 -12.64 -25.53 -0.64
N ILE A 205 -11.49 -25.11 -0.10
CA ILE A 205 -11.10 -23.69 -0.05
C ILE A 205 -10.93 -23.13 -1.47
N PHE A 206 -10.37 -23.91 -2.38
CA PHE A 206 -10.24 -23.52 -3.79
C PHE A 206 -11.60 -23.27 -4.44
N SER A 207 -12.57 -24.17 -4.23
CA SER A 207 -13.97 -23.99 -4.67
C SER A 207 -14.65 -22.76 -4.04
N ASP A 208 -14.46 -22.54 -2.73
CA ASP A 208 -15.00 -21.37 -2.03
C ASP A 208 -14.44 -20.04 -2.59
N LEU A 209 -13.13 -19.99 -2.92
CA LEU A 209 -12.48 -18.84 -3.56
C LEU A 209 -13.00 -18.58 -4.98
N LEU A 210 -13.17 -19.63 -5.80
CA LEU A 210 -13.75 -19.52 -7.13
C LEU A 210 -15.20 -19.03 -7.08
N ALA A 211 -16.02 -19.57 -6.17
CA ALA A 211 -17.41 -19.15 -5.97
C ALA A 211 -17.50 -17.68 -5.52
N ALA A 212 -16.58 -17.23 -4.65
CA ALA A 212 -16.52 -15.84 -4.22
C ALA A 212 -16.13 -14.89 -5.37
N LYS A 213 -15.15 -15.27 -6.20
CA LYS A 213 -14.76 -14.51 -7.40
C LYS A 213 -15.88 -14.43 -8.45
N LEU A 214 -16.59 -15.53 -8.68
CA LEU A 214 -17.70 -15.57 -9.62
C LEU A 214 -18.82 -14.60 -9.18
N ARG A 215 -19.16 -14.61 -7.87
CA ARG A 215 -20.13 -13.67 -7.28
C ARG A 215 -19.66 -12.21 -7.39
N GLY A 216 -18.41 -11.92 -7.04
CA GLY A 216 -17.85 -10.56 -7.18
C GLY A 216 -17.78 -10.07 -8.63
N THR A 217 -17.53 -10.97 -9.59
CA THR A 217 -17.54 -10.65 -11.03
C THR A 217 -18.96 -10.36 -11.52
N TYR A 218 -19.95 -11.14 -11.08
CA TYR A 218 -21.37 -10.89 -11.34
C TYR A 218 -21.83 -9.53 -10.81
N ASP A 219 -21.48 -9.19 -9.57
CA ASP A 219 -21.82 -7.88 -8.97
C ASP A 219 -21.24 -6.71 -9.77
N LYS A 220 -20.00 -6.81 -10.25
CA LYS A 220 -19.37 -5.80 -11.12
C LYS A 220 -20.07 -5.71 -12.48
N ALA A 221 -20.37 -6.84 -13.11
CA ALA A 221 -21.09 -6.87 -14.38
C ALA A 221 -22.47 -6.21 -14.24
N VAL A 222 -23.22 -6.52 -13.17
CA VAL A 222 -24.50 -5.87 -12.85
C VAL A 222 -24.35 -4.37 -12.61
N GLN A 223 -23.26 -3.91 -11.97
CA GLN A 223 -22.97 -2.47 -11.86
C GLN A 223 -22.72 -1.82 -13.21
N VAL A 224 -21.95 -2.45 -14.11
CA VAL A 224 -21.70 -1.97 -15.48
C VAL A 224 -23.00 -1.88 -16.26
N PHE A 225 -23.82 -2.94 -16.29
CA PHE A 225 -25.12 -2.91 -16.97
C PHE A 225 -26.09 -1.88 -16.38
N ARG A 226 -26.09 -1.69 -15.05
CA ARG A 226 -26.88 -0.62 -14.41
C ARG A 226 -26.36 0.77 -14.74
N ALA A 227 -25.05 0.96 -14.92
CA ALA A 227 -24.48 2.23 -15.37
C ALA A 227 -24.88 2.53 -16.82
N ILE A 228 -24.68 1.56 -17.73
CA ILE A 228 -25.12 1.59 -19.14
C ILE A 228 -26.60 1.98 -19.23
N HIS A 229 -27.47 1.35 -18.43
CA HIS A 229 -28.91 1.64 -18.42
C HIS A 229 -29.26 3.00 -17.79
N ARG A 230 -28.51 3.48 -16.79
CA ARG A 230 -28.72 4.78 -16.12
C ARG A 230 -28.15 5.99 -16.86
N MET A 231 -27.21 5.78 -17.78
CA MET A 231 -26.68 6.88 -18.60
C MET A 231 -27.74 7.46 -19.55
N ASP A 232 -28.82 6.70 -19.78
CA ASP A 232 -29.95 7.04 -20.63
C ASP A 232 -29.53 7.28 -22.10
N HIS A 233 -30.51 7.46 -22.99
CA HIS A 233 -30.23 7.83 -24.38
C HIS A 233 -29.82 9.31 -24.44
N PHE A 234 -28.54 9.62 -24.23
CA PHE A 234 -28.06 10.99 -24.14
C PHE A 234 -27.59 11.56 -25.49
N SER A 235 -27.88 12.84 -25.71
CA SER A 235 -27.37 13.61 -26.84
C SER A 235 -26.30 14.59 -26.35
N VAL A 236 -25.17 14.65 -27.04
CA VAL A 236 -24.10 15.63 -26.82
C VAL A 236 -23.85 16.42 -28.11
N GLU A 237 -23.62 17.71 -27.99
CA GLU A 237 -23.23 18.55 -29.12
C GLU A 237 -21.69 18.61 -29.22
N VAL A 238 -21.16 18.15 -30.35
CA VAL A 238 -19.72 18.09 -30.64
C VAL A 238 -19.43 18.74 -31.98
N ASP A 239 -18.23 19.30 -32.14
CA ASP A 239 -17.88 20.04 -33.37
C ASP A 239 -17.80 19.11 -34.61
N ARG A 240 -17.56 17.80 -34.39
CA ARG A 240 -17.51 16.76 -35.42
C ARG A 240 -18.14 15.45 -34.95
N CYS A 241 -18.99 14.84 -35.76
CA CYS A 241 -19.57 13.52 -35.48
C CYS A 241 -18.49 12.42 -35.49
N PRO A 242 -18.33 11.61 -34.42
CA PRO A 242 -17.26 10.62 -34.33
C PRO A 242 -17.42 9.42 -35.27
N ARG A 243 -18.65 9.14 -35.77
CA ARG A 243 -18.90 8.01 -36.69
C ARG A 243 -18.71 8.35 -38.18
N CYS A 244 -19.32 9.43 -38.68
CA CYS A 244 -19.24 9.81 -40.10
C CYS A 244 -18.37 11.05 -40.40
N GLY A 245 -17.68 11.60 -39.40
CA GLY A 245 -16.82 12.77 -39.57
C GLY A 245 -17.56 14.08 -39.92
N ARG A 246 -18.89 14.08 -40.00
CA ARG A 246 -19.74 15.23 -40.34
C ARG A 246 -19.51 16.39 -39.37
N THR A 247 -19.21 17.56 -39.92
CA THR A 247 -19.27 18.88 -39.28
C THR A 247 -20.55 19.62 -39.74
N ARG A 248 -20.82 20.80 -39.18
CA ARG A 248 -21.85 21.72 -39.66
C ARG A 248 -21.27 23.13 -39.60
N ASP A 249 -21.37 23.89 -40.69
CA ASP A 249 -20.65 25.16 -40.82
C ASP A 249 -21.06 26.14 -39.71
N GLY A 250 -20.10 26.48 -38.84
CA GLY A 250 -20.31 27.35 -37.69
C GLY A 250 -21.20 26.81 -36.56
N MET A 251 -21.62 25.53 -36.58
CA MET A 251 -22.52 24.96 -35.58
C MET A 251 -22.10 23.57 -35.11
N ARG A 252 -22.39 23.25 -33.85
CA ARG A 252 -22.15 21.90 -33.32
C ARG A 252 -23.11 20.87 -33.91
N VAL A 253 -22.61 19.65 -34.02
CA VAL A 253 -23.35 18.47 -34.49
C VAL A 253 -23.85 17.71 -33.28
N LYS A 254 -25.17 17.56 -33.19
CA LYS A 254 -25.81 16.69 -32.20
C LYS A 254 -25.45 15.23 -32.49
N VAL A 255 -24.86 14.57 -31.51
CA VAL A 255 -24.49 13.15 -31.51
C VAL A 255 -25.26 12.46 -30.41
N ASN A 256 -25.98 11.40 -30.75
CA ASN A 256 -26.71 10.58 -29.80
C ASN A 256 -25.84 9.36 -29.45
N ALA A 257 -25.82 9.02 -28.17
CA ALA A 257 -25.28 7.77 -27.66
C ALA A 257 -26.43 6.93 -27.12
N ASP A 258 -26.53 5.70 -27.61
CA ASP A 258 -27.48 4.69 -27.16
C ASP A 258 -26.69 3.47 -26.66
N PRO A 259 -26.32 3.46 -25.36
CA PRO A 259 -25.56 2.36 -24.77
C PRO A 259 -26.32 1.02 -24.83
N CYS A 260 -27.66 1.06 -24.81
CA CYS A 260 -28.53 -0.11 -24.86
C CYS A 260 -28.51 -0.80 -26.24
N ARG A 261 -28.41 -0.02 -27.33
CA ARG A 261 -28.29 -0.51 -28.72
C ARG A 261 -26.84 -0.57 -29.21
N LYS A 262 -25.86 -0.28 -28.34
CA LYS A 262 -24.43 -0.18 -28.68
C LYS A 262 -24.12 0.88 -29.76
N GLN A 263 -24.98 1.90 -29.93
CA GLN A 263 -24.89 2.87 -31.02
C GLN A 263 -24.33 4.23 -30.56
N ILE A 264 -23.53 4.86 -31.42
CA ILE A 264 -23.10 6.26 -31.27
C ILE A 264 -23.04 6.95 -32.64
N GLY A 265 -23.55 8.16 -32.74
CA GLY A 265 -23.45 8.98 -33.96
C GLY A 265 -24.48 10.10 -34.06
N CYS A 266 -24.31 10.96 -35.06
CA CYS A 266 -25.29 12.01 -35.35
C CYS A 266 -26.62 11.44 -35.88
N ASP A 267 -27.65 12.28 -35.99
CA ASP A 267 -29.00 11.84 -36.40
C ASP A 267 -29.07 11.12 -37.77
N ARG A 268 -28.06 11.29 -38.64
CA ARG A 268 -27.91 10.50 -39.88
C ARG A 268 -27.36 9.11 -39.58
N CYS A 269 -26.25 9.03 -38.85
CA CYS A 269 -25.67 7.77 -38.38
C CYS A 269 -26.65 6.93 -37.54
N HIS A 270 -27.52 7.57 -36.78
CA HIS A 270 -28.50 6.88 -35.93
C HIS A 270 -29.62 6.15 -36.71
N ARG A 271 -29.67 6.30 -38.04
CA ARG A 271 -30.56 5.58 -38.95
C ARG A 271 -29.88 4.41 -39.66
N GLU A 272 -28.56 4.32 -39.60
CA GLU A 272 -27.75 3.26 -40.21
C GLU A 272 -27.23 2.33 -39.09
N SER A 273 -27.33 1.01 -39.29
CA SER A 273 -27.20 -0.03 -38.25
C SER A 273 -25.86 -0.04 -37.50
N CYS A 274 -25.80 -0.75 -36.36
CA CYS A 274 -24.66 -0.72 -35.43
C CYS A 274 -23.41 -1.41 -36.00
N GLU A 275 -22.25 -0.75 -35.91
CA GLU A 275 -20.95 -1.29 -36.38
C GLU A 275 -20.10 -1.92 -35.27
N ILE A 276 -20.55 -1.96 -34.01
CA ILE A 276 -19.78 -2.64 -32.94
C ILE A 276 -19.69 -4.16 -33.21
N GLU A 277 -20.61 -4.74 -33.98
CA GLU A 277 -20.51 -6.11 -34.48
C GLU A 277 -19.40 -6.28 -35.52
N ASN A 278 -19.14 -5.27 -36.36
CA ASN A 278 -18.10 -5.32 -37.39
C ASN A 278 -16.68 -5.15 -36.83
N LYS A 279 -16.54 -4.62 -35.60
CA LYS A 279 -15.27 -4.52 -34.85
C LYS A 279 -15.11 -5.60 -33.77
N ALA A 280 -16.02 -6.58 -33.70
CA ALA A 280 -15.94 -7.68 -32.73
C ALA A 280 -14.78 -8.67 -33.01
N GLY A 281 -14.00 -8.46 -34.07
CA GLY A 281 -12.76 -9.19 -34.36
C GLY A 281 -11.50 -8.62 -33.70
N ASP A 282 -11.55 -7.41 -33.14
CA ASP A 282 -10.47 -6.84 -32.32
C ASP A 282 -10.74 -7.12 -30.83
N ASP A 283 -9.71 -7.43 -30.04
CA ASP A 283 -9.82 -7.86 -28.63
C ASP A 283 -10.37 -6.77 -27.68
N LEU A 284 -11.71 -6.66 -27.59
CA LEU A 284 -12.39 -5.73 -26.69
C LEU A 284 -12.33 -6.18 -25.22
N GLN A 285 -11.31 -5.75 -24.49
CA GLN A 285 -11.17 -5.96 -23.05
C GLN A 285 -12.15 -5.09 -22.24
N ALA A 286 -12.99 -5.73 -21.40
CA ALA A 286 -13.84 -5.03 -20.43
C ALA A 286 -13.03 -4.56 -19.21
N PHE A 287 -13.38 -3.40 -18.65
CA PHE A 287 -12.75 -2.83 -17.44
C PHE A 287 -13.79 -2.51 -16.37
N TYR A 288 -13.40 -2.68 -15.10
CA TYR A 288 -14.14 -2.23 -13.93
C TYR A 288 -13.44 -1.03 -13.28
N GLN A 289 -14.18 0.05 -13.03
CA GLN A 289 -13.65 1.24 -12.36
C GLN A 289 -13.79 1.13 -10.85
N CYS A 290 -12.68 1.22 -10.13
CA CYS A 290 -12.64 1.35 -8.68
C CYS A 290 -11.99 2.70 -8.29
N PRO A 291 -12.01 3.10 -6.99
CA PRO A 291 -11.40 4.36 -6.55
C PRO A 291 -9.89 4.49 -6.84
N HIS A 292 -9.20 3.38 -7.12
CA HIS A 292 -7.77 3.33 -7.40
C HIS A 292 -7.43 3.22 -8.90
N GLY A 293 -8.42 3.14 -9.79
CA GLY A 293 -8.19 3.07 -11.24
C GLY A 293 -9.13 2.13 -11.99
N LEU A 294 -8.81 1.90 -13.27
CA LEU A 294 -9.47 0.91 -14.14
C LEU A 294 -8.77 -0.44 -14.00
N VAL A 295 -9.53 -1.49 -13.69
CA VAL A 295 -9.06 -2.86 -13.52
C VAL A 295 -9.62 -3.73 -14.66
N PRO A 296 -8.78 -4.37 -15.49
CA PRO A 296 -9.25 -5.34 -16.48
C PRO A 296 -10.09 -6.45 -15.86
N LEU A 297 -11.22 -6.79 -16.48
CA LEU A 297 -12.01 -7.98 -16.16
C LEU A 297 -11.52 -9.15 -17.01
N ASN A 298 -10.51 -9.87 -16.53
CA ASN A 298 -9.96 -11.06 -17.18
C ASN A 298 -9.43 -12.07 -16.14
N SER A 299 -8.88 -13.20 -16.61
CA SER A 299 -8.37 -14.29 -15.77
C SER A 299 -6.99 -14.04 -15.16
N THR A 300 -6.22 -13.07 -15.68
CA THR A 300 -4.81 -12.83 -15.34
C THR A 300 -4.58 -11.65 -14.41
N THR A 301 -5.58 -10.78 -14.22
CA THR A 301 -5.48 -9.59 -13.37
C THR A 301 -5.87 -9.89 -11.92
N ASP A 302 -5.04 -9.44 -10.97
CA ASP A 302 -5.35 -9.46 -9.55
C ASP A 302 -6.41 -8.41 -9.17
N GLU A 303 -7.28 -8.75 -8.23
CA GLU A 303 -8.28 -7.82 -7.71
C GLU A 303 -7.62 -6.67 -6.94
N CYS A 304 -8.14 -5.47 -7.15
CA CYS A 304 -7.73 -4.29 -6.38
C CYS A 304 -7.99 -4.51 -4.88
N HIS A 305 -7.12 -3.97 -4.02
CA HIS A 305 -7.23 -4.09 -2.56
C HIS A 305 -8.59 -3.61 -2.01
N CYS A 306 -9.26 -2.66 -2.67
CA CYS A 306 -10.61 -2.22 -2.27
C CYS A 306 -11.70 -3.30 -2.39
N GLN A 307 -11.44 -4.43 -3.07
CA GLN A 307 -12.39 -5.53 -3.21
C GLN A 307 -12.42 -6.46 -1.99
N ILE A 308 -11.46 -6.37 -1.06
CA ILE A 308 -11.39 -7.22 0.15
C ILE A 308 -12.74 -7.31 0.91
N PRO A 309 -13.47 -6.21 1.18
CA PRO A 309 -14.74 -6.30 1.90
C PRO A 309 -15.84 -7.05 1.13
N ASN A 310 -15.88 -6.93 -0.20
CA ASN A 310 -16.85 -7.64 -1.05
C ASN A 310 -16.49 -9.13 -1.15
N LEU A 311 -15.20 -9.46 -1.34
CA LEU A 311 -14.72 -10.84 -1.35
C LEU A 311 -14.96 -11.52 0.01
N ALA A 312 -14.69 -10.85 1.12
CA ALA A 312 -14.96 -11.36 2.48
C ALA A 312 -16.45 -11.68 2.70
N HIS A 313 -17.35 -10.83 2.18
CA HIS A 313 -18.79 -11.06 2.20
C HIS A 313 -19.19 -12.33 1.42
N HIS A 314 -18.69 -12.49 0.18
CA HIS A 314 -18.99 -13.66 -0.65
C HIS A 314 -18.34 -14.97 -0.17
N LEU A 315 -17.30 -14.90 0.66
CA LEU A 315 -16.69 -16.03 1.38
C LEU A 315 -17.45 -16.42 2.66
N GLY A 316 -18.58 -15.76 2.97
CA GLY A 316 -19.39 -16.09 4.15
C GLY A 316 -18.69 -15.84 5.49
N SER A 317 -17.58 -15.06 5.49
CA SER A 317 -16.77 -14.83 6.67
C SER A 317 -17.48 -13.88 7.64
N ARG A 318 -18.24 -14.45 8.59
CA ARG A 318 -18.94 -13.75 9.70
C ARG A 318 -17.99 -13.08 10.73
N TYR A 319 -16.73 -12.85 10.37
CA TYR A 319 -15.66 -12.42 11.26
C TYR A 319 -14.78 -11.29 10.68
N TYR A 320 -15.40 -10.31 10.02
CA TYR A 320 -14.77 -9.00 9.78
C TYR A 320 -15.78 -7.86 9.93
N PHE A 321 -16.03 -7.47 11.18
CA PHE A 321 -16.40 -6.09 11.56
C PHE A 321 -16.04 -5.88 13.03
N ARG A 322 -14.92 -5.17 13.28
CA ARG A 322 -14.73 -4.45 14.55
C ARG A 322 -14.78 -2.96 14.24
N SER A 323 -15.96 -2.38 14.42
CA SER A 323 -16.15 -0.93 14.42
C SER A 323 -15.33 -0.29 15.54
N GLU A 324 -14.81 0.93 15.32
CA GLU A 324 -14.08 1.71 16.33
C GLU A 324 -14.94 2.07 17.55
N ASN A 325 -16.28 1.97 17.44
CA ASN A 325 -17.20 2.02 18.57
C ASN A 325 -17.95 0.68 18.66
N GLY A 326 -17.99 0.09 19.86
CA GLY A 326 -18.57 -1.23 20.14
C GLY A 326 -20.10 -1.29 20.07
N THR A 327 -20.66 -1.04 18.89
CA THR A 327 -22.09 -1.21 18.59
C THR A 327 -22.26 -2.04 17.32
N ILE A 328 -23.16 -3.02 17.39
CA ILE A 328 -23.51 -3.89 16.26
C ILE A 328 -24.36 -3.07 15.29
N LEU A 329 -23.79 -2.71 14.13
CA LEU A 329 -24.59 -2.26 13.00
C LEU A 329 -25.04 -3.49 12.21
N ASN A 330 -26.34 -3.76 12.24
CA ASN A 330 -26.94 -4.74 11.34
C ASN A 330 -26.65 -4.36 9.87
N PRO A 331 -26.52 -5.34 8.96
CA PRO A 331 -26.45 -5.04 7.54
C PRO A 331 -27.67 -4.22 7.11
N PRO A 332 -27.51 -3.26 6.17
CA PRO A 332 -28.65 -2.51 5.65
C PRO A 332 -29.68 -3.48 5.04
N PRO A 333 -30.99 -3.22 5.22
CA PRO A 333 -32.02 -4.13 4.73
C PRO A 333 -31.93 -4.27 3.21
N LEU A 334 -32.13 -5.51 2.75
CA LEU A 334 -32.32 -5.82 1.34
C LEU A 334 -33.45 -4.97 0.77
N SER A 335 -33.23 -4.34 -0.39
CA SER A 335 -34.31 -3.74 -1.17
C SER A 335 -35.33 -4.84 -1.51
N PRO A 336 -36.64 -4.64 -1.26
CA PRO A 336 -37.63 -5.72 -1.26
C PRO A 336 -38.13 -6.06 -2.67
N HIS A 337 -37.24 -6.47 -3.57
CA HIS A 337 -37.61 -7.09 -4.84
C HIS A 337 -36.71 -8.30 -5.16
N THR A 338 -37.34 -9.39 -5.61
CA THR A 338 -36.76 -10.68 -6.01
C THR A 338 -36.43 -11.72 -4.92
N SER A 339 -37.41 -12.00 -4.06
CA SER A 339 -37.63 -13.38 -3.60
C SER A 339 -38.79 -14.01 -4.38
N ARG A 340 -38.47 -14.69 -5.49
CA ARG A 340 -39.33 -15.74 -6.07
C ARG A 340 -38.48 -16.99 -6.24
N THR A 341 -38.69 -17.93 -5.33
CA THR A 341 -38.32 -19.33 -5.50
C THR A 341 -39.00 -19.87 -6.76
N PHE A 342 -38.24 -20.50 -7.65
CA PHE A 342 -38.79 -21.41 -8.64
C PHE A 342 -39.00 -22.76 -7.95
N ASP A 343 -40.23 -23.25 -8.00
CA ASP A 343 -40.57 -24.67 -7.85
C ASP A 343 -41.79 -24.95 -8.75
N PRO A 344 -42.05 -26.22 -9.12
CA PRO A 344 -42.59 -26.56 -10.44
C PRO A 344 -44.11 -26.43 -10.58
N ALA A 345 -44.56 -26.57 -11.83
CA ALA A 345 -45.94 -26.36 -12.25
C ALA A 345 -46.92 -27.41 -11.73
N GLU A 346 -48.10 -26.95 -11.30
CA GLU A 346 -49.35 -27.70 -11.46
C GLU A 346 -50.54 -26.74 -11.63
N ASP A 347 -51.63 -27.32 -12.14
CA ASP A 347 -52.65 -26.78 -13.05
C ASP A 347 -53.74 -25.86 -12.44
N THR A 348 -54.60 -25.35 -13.34
CA THR A 348 -55.99 -24.86 -13.18
C THR A 348 -56.32 -23.36 -12.97
N SER A 349 -57.20 -22.92 -13.88
CA SER A 349 -58.32 -21.95 -13.80
C SER A 349 -58.14 -20.42 -13.68
N GLU A 350 -58.78 -19.77 -14.67
CA GLU A 350 -59.59 -18.52 -14.59
C GLU A 350 -58.95 -17.11 -14.60
N ARG A 351 -59.29 -16.39 -15.68
CA ARG A 351 -59.37 -14.91 -15.82
C ARG A 351 -60.80 -14.45 -15.39
N PRO A 352 -61.23 -13.16 -15.47
CA PRO A 352 -60.58 -11.93 -15.97
C PRO A 352 -60.80 -10.61 -15.16
N GLY A 353 -60.11 -9.53 -15.58
CA GLY A 353 -60.55 -8.13 -15.40
C GLY A 353 -59.86 -7.32 -14.29
N THR A 354 -59.75 -5.98 -14.34
CA THR A 354 -60.11 -4.99 -15.38
C THR A 354 -59.27 -3.70 -15.30
N SER A 355 -59.06 -3.06 -16.45
CA SER A 355 -59.07 -1.60 -16.75
C SER A 355 -58.32 -0.54 -15.90
N TYR A 356 -57.37 0.14 -16.56
CA TYR A 356 -57.10 1.61 -16.59
C TYR A 356 -57.43 2.53 -15.39
N LYS A 357 -56.43 3.35 -15.00
CA LYS A 357 -56.40 4.80 -15.36
C LYS A 357 -55.03 5.47 -15.17
N ARG A 358 -54.74 6.46 -16.04
CA ARG A 358 -53.62 7.42 -15.92
C ARG A 358 -53.98 8.51 -14.91
N GLN A 359 -52.99 9.09 -14.23
CA GLN A 359 -52.99 10.52 -13.94
C GLN A 359 -51.58 11.11 -13.88
N THR A 360 -51.45 12.37 -14.31
CA THR A 360 -50.20 13.08 -14.61
C THR A 360 -50.13 14.42 -13.87
N SER A 361 -49.01 14.75 -13.24
CA SER A 361 -48.50 16.10 -12.87
C SER A 361 -47.20 15.89 -12.07
N ARG A 362 -46.02 16.48 -12.38
CA ARG A 362 -45.61 17.89 -12.15
C ARG A 362 -45.89 18.35 -10.70
N ASP A 363 -44.93 18.85 -9.90
CA ASP A 363 -43.62 19.46 -10.22
C ASP A 363 -42.50 19.20 -9.19
N MET A 364 -41.27 19.50 -9.64
CA MET A 364 -40.01 19.81 -8.93
C MET A 364 -39.79 19.41 -7.45
N ASP A 365 -38.64 18.76 -7.19
CA ASP A 365 -37.58 19.46 -6.43
C ASP A 365 -36.15 19.06 -6.86
N ARG A 366 -35.21 19.99 -6.75
CA ARG A 366 -33.79 19.85 -7.10
C ARG A 366 -32.98 19.29 -5.92
N ARG A 367 -32.35 18.12 -6.05
CA ARG A 367 -31.21 17.73 -5.19
C ARG A 367 -30.24 16.72 -5.83
N GLU A 368 -28.95 17.06 -5.73
CA GLU A 368 -27.78 16.17 -5.82
C GLU A 368 -27.59 15.26 -7.06
N GLN A 369 -27.28 15.87 -8.21
CA GLN A 369 -26.50 15.17 -9.25
C GLN A 369 -25.05 14.95 -8.77
N ARG A 370 -24.77 13.78 -8.19
CA ARG A 370 -23.39 13.25 -8.13
C ARG A 370 -23.09 12.52 -9.44
N GLN A 371 -22.39 13.18 -10.35
CA GLN A 371 -21.95 12.56 -11.60
C GLN A 371 -20.86 11.50 -11.34
N SER A 372 -21.19 10.24 -11.56
CA SER A 372 -20.20 9.19 -11.84
C SER A 372 -19.77 9.32 -13.29
N ALA A 373 -18.58 9.86 -13.54
CA ALA A 373 -18.05 9.99 -14.89
C ALA A 373 -17.38 8.68 -15.34
N VAL A 374 -17.99 7.99 -16.31
CA VAL A 374 -17.37 6.88 -17.05
C VAL A 374 -16.56 7.46 -18.20
N VAL A 375 -15.24 7.26 -18.18
CA VAL A 375 -14.36 7.68 -19.28
C VAL A 375 -14.23 6.55 -20.29
N VAL A 376 -14.90 6.67 -21.43
CA VAL A 376 -14.60 5.84 -22.62
C VAL A 376 -13.50 6.56 -23.40
N ARG A 377 -12.28 6.04 -23.34
CA ARG A 377 -11.12 6.61 -24.05
C ARG A 377 -11.10 6.09 -25.49
N LEU A 378 -11.70 6.85 -26.40
CA LEU A 378 -11.48 6.69 -27.85
C LEU A 378 -10.20 7.45 -28.22
N GLU A 379 -9.13 6.73 -28.51
CA GLU A 379 -7.90 7.33 -29.03
C GLU A 379 -8.12 7.78 -30.48
N MET A 380 -7.86 9.06 -30.76
CA MET A 380 -7.78 9.59 -32.13
C MET A 380 -6.36 10.05 -32.41
N LEU A 381 -5.85 9.69 -33.58
CA LEU A 381 -4.53 10.07 -34.06
C LEU A 381 -4.38 11.60 -34.12
N VAL A 382 -3.25 12.09 -33.64
CA VAL A 382 -2.77 13.44 -33.95
C VAL A 382 -2.11 13.39 -35.32
N VAL A 383 -2.75 14.01 -36.32
CA VAL A 383 -2.12 14.30 -37.62
C VAL A 383 -1.62 15.74 -37.57
N SER A 384 -0.30 15.90 -37.74
CA SER A 384 0.34 17.20 -37.90
C SER A 384 -0.08 17.84 -39.24
N LEU A 385 -0.41 19.13 -39.21
CA LEU A 385 -0.54 19.95 -40.41
C LEU A 385 0.43 21.13 -40.31
N GLN A 386 1.38 21.19 -41.24
CA GLN A 386 2.20 22.38 -41.46
C GLN A 386 1.41 23.43 -42.26
N PRO A 387 1.70 24.73 -42.10
CA PRO A 387 1.16 25.78 -42.96
C PRO A 387 2.18 26.21 -44.02
N GLU A 388 1.93 25.82 -45.26
CA GLU A 388 2.10 26.70 -46.43
C GLU A 388 0.67 27.15 -46.82
N GLU A 389 0.40 28.32 -47.39
CA GLU A 389 1.20 29.05 -48.37
C GLU A 389 0.76 30.54 -48.48
N SER A 390 1.60 31.35 -49.13
CA SER A 390 1.26 32.56 -49.90
C SER A 390 0.98 33.90 -49.19
N VAL A 391 1.64 34.94 -49.72
CA VAL A 391 1.51 36.36 -49.37
C VAL A 391 0.91 37.11 -50.58
N ARG A 392 -0.06 38.01 -50.35
CA ARG A 392 -0.18 39.34 -51.04
C ARG A 392 -1.42 40.15 -50.65
N ARG A 393 -1.18 41.43 -50.28
CA ARG A 393 -2.01 42.65 -50.53
C ARG A 393 -3.44 42.70 -49.96
N ALA A 394 -3.96 43.86 -49.52
CA ALA A 394 -3.36 45.16 -49.23
C ALA A 394 -4.26 45.97 -48.27
N GLU A 395 -3.65 46.97 -47.63
CA GLU A 395 -4.20 48.20 -47.05
C GLU A 395 -5.73 48.42 -47.08
N ILE A 396 -6.35 48.44 -45.89
CA ILE A 396 -7.40 49.37 -45.43
C ILE A 396 -7.55 49.15 -43.89
N VAL A 397 -8.02 50.17 -43.14
CA VAL A 397 -8.22 50.19 -41.67
C VAL A 397 -6.97 50.43 -40.80
N SER A 398 -6.46 51.68 -40.79
CA SER A 398 -5.50 52.17 -39.76
C SER A 398 -6.16 52.73 -38.49
N PHE A 399 -7.50 52.68 -38.36
CA PHE A 399 -8.22 53.21 -37.19
C PHE A 399 -8.91 52.13 -36.32
N GLY A 400 -9.40 51.05 -36.93
CA GLY A 400 -9.98 49.92 -36.21
C GLY A 400 -8.96 49.01 -35.54
N SER A 401 -7.72 48.96 -36.03
CA SER A 401 -6.65 48.10 -35.52
C SER A 401 -6.22 48.47 -34.09
N SER A 402 -6.17 49.75 -33.74
CA SER A 402 -5.92 50.18 -32.35
C SER A 402 -7.06 49.75 -31.41
N VAL A 403 -8.32 49.91 -31.82
CA VAL A 403 -9.49 49.57 -30.98
C VAL A 403 -9.61 48.05 -30.82
N ILE A 404 -9.40 47.28 -31.89
CA ILE A 404 -9.42 45.82 -31.84
C ILE A 404 -8.26 45.29 -30.98
N LEU A 405 -7.05 45.87 -31.09
CA LEU A 405 -5.94 45.51 -30.20
C LEU A 405 -6.23 45.88 -28.75
N SER A 406 -6.80 47.05 -28.46
CA SER A 406 -7.18 47.43 -27.08
C SER A 406 -8.29 46.55 -26.51
N ILE A 407 -9.31 46.20 -27.31
CA ILE A 407 -10.37 45.27 -26.88
C ILE A 407 -9.80 43.87 -26.69
N ALA A 408 -8.95 43.37 -27.59
CA ALA A 408 -8.30 42.07 -27.45
C ALA A 408 -7.37 42.04 -26.23
N PHE A 409 -6.60 43.09 -25.99
CA PHE A 409 -5.75 43.21 -24.81
C PHE A 409 -6.57 43.29 -23.52
N PHE A 410 -7.71 44.00 -23.53
CA PHE A 410 -8.65 44.02 -22.40
C PHE A 410 -9.34 42.66 -22.19
N TYR A 411 -9.69 41.94 -23.26
CA TYR A 411 -10.26 40.59 -23.19
C TYR A 411 -9.23 39.57 -22.68
N ILE A 412 -8.00 39.62 -23.16
CA ILE A 412 -6.88 38.80 -22.69
C ILE A 412 -6.57 39.15 -21.22
N PHE A 413 -6.51 40.42 -20.86
CA PHE A 413 -6.28 40.87 -19.48
C PHE A 413 -7.42 40.46 -18.54
N THR A 414 -8.68 40.57 -18.95
CA THR A 414 -9.84 40.11 -18.13
C THR A 414 -9.92 38.60 -18.05
N MET A 415 -9.57 37.85 -19.11
CA MET A 415 -9.47 36.39 -19.07
C MET A 415 -8.32 35.91 -18.17
N LEU A 416 -7.14 36.51 -18.27
CA LEU A 416 -6.00 36.21 -17.40
C LEU A 416 -6.30 36.53 -15.94
N ASN A 417 -6.89 37.69 -15.65
CA ASN A 417 -7.31 38.04 -14.28
C ASN A 417 -8.43 37.14 -13.75
N ALA A 418 -9.40 36.75 -14.59
CA ALA A 418 -10.43 35.79 -14.21
C ALA A 418 -9.81 34.44 -13.84
N PHE A 419 -8.89 33.94 -14.67
CA PHE A 419 -8.19 32.68 -14.47
C PHE A 419 -7.38 32.64 -13.16
N THR A 420 -6.53 33.67 -12.91
CA THR A 420 -5.78 33.79 -11.65
C THR A 420 -6.69 33.91 -10.43
N THR A 421 -7.85 34.60 -10.56
CA THR A 421 -8.84 34.73 -9.47
C THR A 421 -9.47 33.38 -9.11
N THR A 422 -9.80 32.54 -10.11
CA THR A 422 -10.34 31.18 -9.86
C THR A 422 -9.36 30.26 -9.13
N ASN A 423 -8.06 30.36 -9.42
CA ASN A 423 -7.05 29.49 -8.81
C ASN A 423 -6.77 29.84 -7.35
N ILE A 424 -6.69 31.14 -7.02
CA ILE A 424 -6.58 31.59 -5.62
C ILE A 424 -7.83 31.14 -4.83
N ALA A 425 -9.02 31.33 -5.39
CA ALA A 425 -10.27 30.87 -4.76
C ALA A 425 -10.33 29.34 -4.53
N LEU A 426 -9.64 28.53 -5.35
CA LEU A 426 -9.53 27.08 -5.14
C LEU A 426 -8.64 26.74 -3.94
N LEU A 427 -7.52 27.43 -3.76
CA LEU A 427 -6.59 27.25 -2.64
C LEU A 427 -7.21 27.72 -1.31
N ASP A 428 -7.90 28.86 -1.33
CA ASP A 428 -8.65 29.39 -0.18
C ASP A 428 -9.78 28.42 0.22
N LYS A 429 -10.49 27.86 -0.75
CA LYS A 429 -11.54 26.86 -0.53
C LYS A 429 -10.98 25.56 0.06
N SER A 430 -9.80 25.10 -0.40
CA SER A 430 -9.12 23.94 0.17
C SER A 430 -8.72 24.19 1.62
N SER A 431 -8.05 25.31 1.88
CA SER A 431 -7.60 25.73 3.21
C SER A 431 -8.77 25.89 4.19
N GLY A 432 -9.85 26.57 3.77
CA GLY A 432 -11.06 26.74 4.56
C GLY A 432 -11.83 25.44 4.79
N CYS A 433 -11.82 24.51 3.83
CA CYS A 433 -12.34 23.16 4.02
C CYS A 433 -11.57 22.41 5.11
N PHE A 434 -10.24 22.45 5.05
CA PHE A 434 -9.35 21.76 5.99
C PHE A 434 -9.53 22.31 7.41
N GLU A 435 -9.44 23.64 7.56
CA GLU A 435 -9.61 24.31 8.86
C GLU A 435 -10.97 23.99 9.48
N LYS A 436 -12.07 24.06 8.71
CA LYS A 436 -13.42 23.70 9.18
C LYS A 436 -13.54 22.24 9.65
N LYS A 437 -12.71 21.31 9.16
CA LYS A 437 -12.69 19.91 9.62
C LYS A 437 -11.81 19.72 10.85
N ILE A 438 -10.66 20.38 10.92
CA ILE A 438 -9.62 20.10 11.92
C ILE A 438 -9.78 20.94 13.21
N SER A 439 -10.30 22.17 13.11
CA SER A 439 -10.23 23.16 14.19
C SER A 439 -10.92 22.76 15.49
N LYS A 440 -12.07 22.08 15.38
CA LYS A 440 -12.80 21.46 16.51
C LYS A 440 -11.99 20.39 17.27
N TYR A 441 -10.87 19.92 16.73
CA TYR A 441 -9.96 18.97 17.38
C TYR A 441 -8.70 19.65 17.95
N TYR A 442 -8.53 20.97 17.84
CA TYR A 442 -7.37 21.68 18.40
C TYR A 442 -7.24 21.57 19.93
N GLY A 443 -8.33 21.31 20.65
CA GLY A 443 -8.33 20.99 22.08
C GLY A 443 -8.24 19.49 22.40
N GLN A 444 -8.15 18.62 21.38
CA GLN A 444 -8.11 17.16 21.51
C GLN A 444 -6.98 16.58 20.62
N PRO A 445 -5.69 16.83 20.94
CA PRO A 445 -4.58 16.60 20.00
C PRO A 445 -4.48 15.17 19.46
N LYS A 446 -4.76 14.14 20.28
CA LYS A 446 -4.76 12.73 19.83
C LYS A 446 -5.79 12.46 18.73
N LYS A 447 -7.02 12.98 18.89
CA LYS A 447 -8.07 12.87 17.86
C LYS A 447 -7.77 13.73 16.65
N LEU A 448 -7.04 14.84 16.81
CA LEU A 448 -6.56 15.64 15.69
C LEU A 448 -5.60 14.80 14.82
N TRP A 449 -4.63 14.11 15.42
CA TRP A 449 -3.69 13.22 14.72
C TRP A 449 -4.42 12.14 13.92
N GLU A 450 -5.32 11.39 14.57
CA GLU A 450 -6.16 10.35 13.95
C GLU A 450 -7.03 10.84 12.79
N ARG A 451 -7.38 12.14 12.77
CA ARG A 451 -8.28 12.73 11.77
C ARG A 451 -7.55 13.56 10.72
N PHE A 452 -6.25 13.84 10.89
CA PHE A 452 -5.46 14.74 10.05
C PHE A 452 -5.46 14.30 8.59
N SER A 453 -4.95 13.09 8.28
CA SER A 453 -4.84 12.62 6.90
C SER A 453 -6.20 12.57 6.21
N ARG A 454 -7.25 12.08 6.91
CA ARG A 454 -8.63 12.10 6.40
C ARG A 454 -9.17 13.52 6.14
N ALA A 455 -8.75 14.53 6.91
CA ALA A 455 -9.12 15.91 6.65
C ALA A 455 -8.42 16.44 5.38
N VAL A 456 -7.13 16.11 5.19
CA VAL A 456 -6.37 16.41 3.96
C VAL A 456 -7.02 15.76 2.75
N SER A 457 -7.23 14.43 2.72
CA SER A 457 -7.79 13.73 1.55
C SER A 457 -9.19 14.22 1.15
N LEU A 458 -9.97 14.77 2.09
CA LEU A 458 -11.31 15.31 1.83
C LEU A 458 -11.32 16.80 1.41
N CYS A 459 -10.20 17.51 1.53
CA CYS A 459 -10.09 18.95 1.23
C CYS A 459 -8.99 19.29 0.22
N SER A 460 -8.17 18.31 -0.17
CA SER A 460 -7.13 18.43 -1.19
C SER A 460 -7.68 19.04 -2.49
N PRO A 461 -7.00 20.06 -3.07
CA PRO A 461 -7.34 20.59 -4.37
C PRO A 461 -6.86 19.64 -5.47
N ARG A 462 -7.50 19.68 -6.64
CA ARG A 462 -6.92 19.03 -7.82
C ARG A 462 -5.73 19.85 -8.31
N LEU A 463 -4.63 19.18 -8.64
CA LEU A 463 -3.54 19.75 -9.42
C LEU A 463 -3.95 19.71 -10.90
N HIS A 464 -3.71 20.79 -11.65
CA HIS A 464 -4.17 20.89 -13.04
C HIS A 464 -3.12 20.43 -14.07
N SER A 465 -1.84 20.47 -13.71
CA SER A 465 -0.70 20.33 -14.62
C SER A 465 0.31 19.24 -14.23
N VAL A 466 0.16 18.61 -13.06
CA VAL A 466 1.19 17.75 -12.47
C VAL A 466 0.65 16.38 -12.05
N GLU A 467 1.33 15.32 -12.53
CA GLU A 467 1.13 13.94 -12.10
C GLU A 467 1.92 13.65 -10.81
N LEU A 468 1.28 12.97 -9.86
CA LEU A 468 1.93 12.44 -8.67
C LEU A 468 2.34 10.98 -8.92
N GLY A 469 3.62 10.68 -8.74
CA GLY A 469 4.14 9.32 -8.78
C GLY A 469 3.90 8.58 -7.47
N ALA A 470 4.05 7.25 -7.47
CA ALA A 470 4.09 6.44 -6.26
C ALA A 470 5.21 5.39 -6.41
N PHE A 471 6.33 5.59 -5.72
CA PHE A 471 7.48 4.70 -5.78
C PHE A 471 7.70 4.02 -4.44
N ALA A 472 7.64 2.68 -4.43
CA ALA A 472 7.82 1.87 -3.23
C ALA A 472 9.29 1.81 -2.78
N ASN A 473 9.55 2.14 -1.53
CA ASN A 473 10.62 1.55 -0.74
C ASN A 473 10.14 0.18 -0.18
N THR A 474 10.89 -0.41 0.75
CA THR A 474 10.63 -1.75 1.31
C THR A 474 9.40 -1.80 2.21
N ASP A 475 9.16 -0.72 2.91
CA ASP A 475 8.20 -0.52 3.99
C ASP A 475 7.13 0.53 3.65
N GLU A 476 7.41 1.45 2.73
CA GLU A 476 6.55 2.58 2.42
C GLU A 476 6.60 3.07 0.95
N PHE A 477 5.85 4.13 0.62
CA PHE A 477 5.83 4.76 -0.70
C PHE A 477 6.24 6.25 -0.62
N LYS A 478 7.18 6.66 -1.48
CA LYS A 478 7.48 8.07 -1.75
C LYS A 478 6.59 8.57 -2.90
N VAL A 479 6.01 9.75 -2.75
CA VAL A 479 5.01 10.33 -3.68
C VAL A 479 5.57 11.63 -4.29
N PRO A 480 6.43 11.53 -5.32
CA PRO A 480 7.03 12.70 -5.97
C PRO A 480 6.12 13.34 -7.02
N LEU A 481 6.49 14.53 -7.42
CA LEU A 481 5.98 15.25 -8.58
C LEU A 481 6.71 14.76 -9.83
N LEU A 482 5.97 14.29 -10.84
CA LEU A 482 6.53 13.79 -12.11
C LEU A 482 6.60 14.85 -13.21
N ALA A 483 6.27 16.12 -12.88
CA ALA A 483 6.52 17.29 -13.73
C ALA A 483 7.66 18.16 -13.13
N PRO A 484 8.93 17.72 -13.27
CA PRO A 484 10.09 18.49 -12.83
C PRO A 484 10.29 19.76 -13.67
N SER A 485 10.94 20.77 -13.09
CA SER A 485 11.45 21.92 -13.85
C SER A 485 12.70 21.56 -14.66
N GLU A 486 13.14 22.44 -15.58
CA GLU A 486 14.33 22.19 -16.42
C GLU A 486 15.62 22.03 -15.58
N ASP A 487 15.73 22.77 -14.47
CA ASP A 487 16.87 22.74 -13.52
C ASP A 487 16.51 21.98 -12.22
N CYS A 488 15.74 20.90 -12.34
CA CYS A 488 15.09 20.24 -11.21
C CYS A 488 16.05 19.76 -10.10
N VAL A 489 15.64 19.92 -8.84
CA VAL A 489 16.32 19.34 -7.66
C VAL A 489 15.40 18.42 -6.86
N VAL A 490 15.90 17.22 -6.58
CA VAL A 490 15.31 16.28 -5.61
C VAL A 490 16.24 16.16 -4.40
N LEU A 491 15.76 16.58 -3.24
CA LEU A 491 16.46 16.48 -1.97
C LEU A 491 15.88 15.34 -1.13
N SER A 492 16.66 14.32 -0.79
CA SER A 492 16.28 13.28 0.18
C SER A 492 17.03 13.46 1.49
N LEU A 493 16.30 13.59 2.60
CA LEU A 493 16.82 13.73 3.95
C LEU A 493 16.40 12.51 4.77
N GLY A 494 17.41 11.76 5.24
CA GLY A 494 17.24 10.39 5.74
C GLY A 494 17.11 9.41 4.58
N ILE A 495 18.11 8.53 4.45
CA ILE A 495 18.24 7.56 3.37
C ILE A 495 17.91 6.15 3.85
N GLY A 496 18.11 5.85 5.14
CA GLY A 496 17.55 4.67 5.79
C GLY A 496 17.93 3.32 5.16
N LYS A 497 19.09 3.25 4.49
CA LYS A 497 19.55 2.09 3.69
C LYS A 497 18.61 1.65 2.54
N ASP A 498 17.56 2.40 2.19
CA ASP A 498 16.67 2.09 1.06
C ASP A 498 16.46 3.26 0.08
N VAL A 499 17.12 3.13 -1.07
CA VAL A 499 17.07 4.07 -2.20
C VAL A 499 16.27 3.54 -3.40
N LYS A 500 15.39 2.54 -3.22
CA LYS A 500 14.59 1.96 -4.33
C LYS A 500 13.67 3.00 -4.97
N ALA A 501 13.03 3.84 -4.19
CA ALA A 501 12.21 4.94 -4.68
C ALA A 501 13.08 5.98 -5.39
N GLU A 502 14.16 6.43 -4.77
CA GLU A 502 15.15 7.36 -5.33
C GLU A 502 15.71 6.92 -6.70
N ARG A 503 16.05 5.63 -6.86
CA ARG A 503 16.49 5.08 -8.16
C ARG A 503 15.40 5.20 -9.22
N ARG A 504 14.16 4.80 -8.90
CA ARG A 504 13.02 4.93 -9.83
C ARG A 504 12.68 6.39 -10.13
N MET A 505 12.83 7.29 -9.16
CA MET A 505 12.69 8.73 -9.36
C MET A 505 13.73 9.25 -10.36
N ARG A 506 15.01 8.90 -10.19
CA ARG A 506 16.08 9.25 -11.13
C ARG A 506 15.85 8.66 -12.51
N ASP A 507 15.40 7.41 -12.61
CA ASP A 507 15.13 6.77 -13.89
C ASP A 507 13.94 7.41 -14.64
N ARG A 508 12.97 7.97 -13.91
CA ARG A 508 11.81 8.67 -14.47
C ARG A 508 12.04 10.17 -14.71
N MET A 509 12.98 10.78 -13.99
CA MET A 509 13.28 12.21 -13.99
C MET A 509 14.80 12.41 -14.08
N SER A 510 15.41 11.88 -15.14
CA SER A 510 16.87 11.83 -15.32
C SER A 510 17.55 13.18 -15.50
N GLN A 511 16.77 14.24 -15.76
CA GLN A 511 17.22 15.64 -15.79
C GLN A 511 17.37 16.25 -14.39
N CYS A 512 16.77 15.67 -13.35
CA CYS A 512 16.86 16.21 -11.99
C CYS A 512 18.21 15.91 -11.34
N VAL A 513 18.74 16.88 -10.58
CA VAL A 513 19.87 16.67 -9.68
C VAL A 513 19.36 16.09 -8.36
N PHE A 514 19.86 14.90 -8.00
CA PHE A 514 19.56 14.25 -6.73
C PHE A 514 20.62 14.58 -5.68
N ILE A 515 20.17 15.00 -4.50
CA ILE A 515 21.01 15.30 -3.34
C ILE A 515 20.46 14.53 -2.13
N GLY A 516 21.33 13.82 -1.42
CA GLY A 516 20.98 13.00 -0.26
C GLY A 516 21.76 13.43 0.98
N ALA A 517 21.14 13.39 2.15
CA ALA A 517 21.84 13.57 3.42
C ALA A 517 21.39 12.54 4.47
N ASP A 518 22.36 11.91 5.12
CA ASP A 518 22.14 10.94 6.20
C ASP A 518 23.34 10.94 7.18
N PRO A 519 23.12 10.86 8.50
CA PRO A 519 24.22 10.77 9.47
C PRO A 519 24.99 9.44 9.43
N VAL A 520 24.42 8.35 8.93
CA VAL A 520 25.09 7.07 8.76
C VAL A 520 25.79 7.07 7.40
N ASN A 521 27.12 6.94 7.41
CA ASN A 521 27.93 6.92 6.18
C ASN A 521 27.97 5.54 5.53
N GLU A 522 28.21 4.51 6.34
CA GLU A 522 28.44 3.14 5.89
C GLU A 522 27.21 2.57 5.18
N SER A 523 27.42 1.96 4.00
CA SER A 523 26.42 1.57 2.99
C SER A 523 25.57 2.69 2.37
N ASN A 524 25.11 3.69 3.13
CA ASN A 524 24.29 4.79 2.61
C ASN A 524 25.02 5.64 1.57
N ALA A 525 26.31 5.93 1.77
CA ALA A 525 27.11 6.66 0.80
C ALA A 525 27.20 5.92 -0.55
N ASP A 526 27.49 4.63 -0.55
CA ASP A 526 27.59 3.82 -1.77
C ASP A 526 26.22 3.60 -2.44
N LEU A 527 25.17 3.42 -1.64
CA LEU A 527 23.80 3.26 -2.13
C LEU A 527 23.27 4.53 -2.80
N PHE A 528 23.48 5.69 -2.19
CA PHE A 528 22.99 6.98 -2.69
C PHE A 528 23.90 7.59 -3.77
N SER A 529 25.22 7.34 -3.75
CA SER A 529 26.14 7.85 -4.80
C SER A 529 25.81 7.32 -6.19
N GLN A 530 25.08 6.21 -6.28
CA GLN A 530 24.52 5.70 -7.54
C GLN A 530 23.32 6.55 -8.03
N VAL A 531 22.60 7.22 -7.13
CA VAL A 531 21.46 8.10 -7.44
C VAL A 531 21.91 9.54 -7.71
N GLY A 532 22.74 10.09 -6.82
CA GLY A 532 23.13 11.50 -6.82
C GLY A 532 24.18 11.81 -5.75
N LYS A 533 24.31 13.08 -5.35
CA LYS A 533 25.35 13.51 -4.41
C LYS A 533 24.93 13.25 -2.96
N PHE A 534 25.72 12.44 -2.25
CA PHE A 534 25.53 12.17 -0.81
C PHE A 534 26.31 13.15 0.07
N TYR A 535 25.75 13.50 1.23
CA TYR A 535 26.39 14.26 2.30
C TYR A 535 26.20 13.52 3.64
N ASN A 536 27.31 13.18 4.31
CA ASN A 536 27.24 12.50 5.60
C ASN A 536 27.01 13.49 6.75
N VAL A 537 25.75 13.87 6.97
CA VAL A 537 25.31 14.80 8.03
C VAL A 537 23.82 14.60 8.30
N ALA A 538 23.41 14.70 9.57
CA ALA A 538 21.99 14.81 9.90
C ALA A 538 21.49 16.22 9.57
N VAL A 539 20.27 16.34 9.05
CA VAL A 539 19.65 17.63 8.77
C VAL A 539 18.49 17.86 9.74
N GLY A 540 18.48 19.00 10.42
CA GLY A 540 17.51 19.29 11.48
C GLY A 540 17.37 20.79 11.77
N HIS A 541 17.16 21.15 13.03
CA HIS A 541 16.79 22.52 13.41
C HIS A 541 17.94 23.45 13.85
N LYS A 542 19.12 22.89 14.12
CA LYS A 542 20.29 23.66 14.59
C LYS A 542 21.58 22.91 14.26
N ASN A 543 22.68 23.65 14.14
CA ASN A 543 24.02 23.09 13.99
C ASN A 543 24.56 22.55 15.33
N GLY A 544 25.40 21.52 15.29
CA GLY A 544 26.08 20.94 16.45
C GLY A 544 26.18 19.42 16.39
N SER A 545 26.55 18.78 17.49
CA SER A 545 26.47 17.32 17.65
C SER A 545 25.33 16.97 18.59
N PHE A 546 24.43 16.07 18.19
CA PHE A 546 23.28 15.65 18.99
C PHE A 546 23.06 14.14 18.92
N ARG A 547 22.44 13.59 19.97
CA ARG A 547 22.12 12.18 20.06
C ARG A 547 20.80 11.88 19.33
N SER A 548 20.87 11.03 18.31
CA SER A 548 19.74 10.72 17.42
C SER A 548 19.59 9.23 17.18
N TYR A 549 18.39 8.81 16.83
CA TYR A 549 18.06 7.43 16.48
C TYR A 549 18.41 7.21 15.00
N VAL A 550 19.31 6.26 14.73
CA VAL A 550 19.87 6.04 13.39
C VAL A 550 19.90 4.56 13.03
N LEU A 551 19.71 4.25 11.74
CA LEU A 551 19.71 2.89 11.22
C LEU A 551 21.09 2.51 10.66
N GLU A 552 21.85 1.76 11.45
CA GLU A 552 22.96 0.95 10.93
C GLU A 552 22.44 -0.45 10.61
N ASP A 553 22.98 -1.52 11.21
CA ASP A 553 22.44 -2.88 11.03
C ASP A 553 21.21 -3.14 11.92
N VAL A 554 21.09 -2.33 12.98
CA VAL A 554 19.90 -2.17 13.81
C VAL A 554 19.77 -0.69 14.17
N TYR A 555 18.55 -0.25 14.46
CA TYR A 555 18.31 1.07 15.00
C TYR A 555 18.99 1.26 16.36
N ARG A 556 19.75 2.35 16.51
CA ARG A 556 20.43 2.70 17.76
C ARG A 556 20.54 4.21 17.95
N TYR A 557 20.68 4.65 19.20
CA TYR A 557 21.00 6.05 19.49
C TYR A 557 22.51 6.29 19.39
N GLN A 558 22.91 7.27 18.57
CA GLN A 558 24.30 7.67 18.37
C GLN A 558 24.41 9.20 18.39
N GLU A 559 25.58 9.74 18.80
CA GLU A 559 25.89 11.15 18.61
C GLU A 559 26.33 11.41 17.17
N VAL A 560 25.64 12.31 16.48
CA VAL A 560 25.84 12.59 15.05
C VAL A 560 25.93 14.09 14.80
N ALA A 561 26.68 14.48 13.78
CA ALA A 561 26.79 15.88 13.37
C ALA A 561 25.49 16.34 12.68
N TYR A 562 24.93 17.45 13.15
CA TYR A 562 23.78 18.13 12.60
C TYR A 562 24.16 19.40 11.85
N MET A 563 23.50 19.60 10.72
CA MET A 563 23.38 20.88 10.05
C MET A 563 21.92 21.34 10.10
N ASP A 564 21.68 22.63 10.34
CA ASP A 564 20.33 23.17 10.25
C ASP A 564 19.85 23.17 8.78
N LEU A 565 18.56 22.94 8.57
CA LEU A 565 17.98 22.75 7.24
C LEU A 565 18.16 23.97 6.31
N ALA A 566 18.09 25.18 6.86
CA ALA A 566 18.27 26.41 6.07
C ALA A 566 19.71 26.55 5.58
N THR A 567 20.69 26.29 6.46
CA THR A 567 22.12 26.25 6.15
C THR A 567 22.44 25.12 5.18
N PHE A 568 21.90 23.91 5.37
CA PHE A 568 22.12 22.78 4.46
C PHE A 568 21.68 23.12 3.04
N ILE A 569 20.45 23.63 2.86
CA ILE A 569 19.96 24.01 1.52
C ILE A 569 20.78 25.18 0.95
N LYS A 570 21.17 26.15 1.77
CA LYS A 570 21.99 27.30 1.34
C LYS A 570 23.38 26.89 0.84
N LEU A 571 24.07 25.99 1.55
CA LEU A 571 25.46 25.63 1.26
C LEU A 571 25.60 24.43 0.30
N ASN A 572 24.79 23.38 0.50
CA ASN A 572 24.99 22.08 -0.14
C ASN A 572 24.09 21.83 -1.36
N VAL A 573 22.92 22.48 -1.40
CA VAL A 573 22.02 22.46 -2.55
C VAL A 573 22.30 23.64 -3.48
N ASN A 574 22.50 24.84 -2.92
CA ASN A 574 22.89 26.06 -3.66
C ASN A 574 21.99 26.37 -4.90
N ARG A 575 20.68 26.10 -4.78
CA ARG A 575 19.65 26.47 -5.76
C ARG A 575 18.56 27.32 -5.11
N LYS A 576 17.90 28.16 -5.91
CA LYS A 576 16.76 28.99 -5.48
C LYS A 576 15.45 28.21 -5.39
N ILE A 577 15.30 27.22 -6.25
CA ILE A 577 14.15 26.30 -6.34
C ILE A 577 14.62 24.92 -5.85
N VAL A 578 13.76 24.23 -5.11
CA VAL A 578 13.93 22.80 -4.77
C VAL A 578 12.61 22.11 -5.09
N ASP A 579 12.52 21.50 -6.27
CA ASP A 579 11.26 20.96 -6.81
C ASP A 579 10.53 20.05 -5.83
N GLN A 580 11.30 19.21 -5.12
CA GLN A 580 10.76 18.35 -4.08
C GLN A 580 11.82 17.96 -3.03
N MET A 581 11.42 18.07 -1.77
CA MET A 581 12.17 17.55 -0.63
C MET A 581 11.42 16.36 -0.03
N MET A 582 12.05 15.20 -0.07
CA MET A 582 11.68 13.99 0.67
C MET A 582 12.34 14.08 2.06
N MET A 583 11.56 14.01 3.12
CA MET A 583 12.06 14.10 4.50
C MET A 583 11.51 12.96 5.35
N ASP A 584 12.43 12.21 5.94
CA ASP A 584 12.19 11.07 6.82
C ASP A 584 13.38 11.03 7.80
N VAL A 585 13.26 11.73 8.93
CA VAL A 585 14.42 12.10 9.77
C VAL A 585 14.24 11.71 11.24
N GLU A 586 13.51 10.61 11.47
CA GLU A 586 13.42 9.89 12.76
C GLU A 586 13.16 10.82 13.95
N HIS A 587 11.97 11.44 13.97
CA HIS A 587 11.51 12.47 14.93
C HIS A 587 12.13 13.87 14.80
N ALA A 588 13.15 14.09 13.96
CA ALA A 588 13.71 15.43 13.75
C ALA A 588 12.78 16.37 12.92
N GLU A 589 11.59 15.91 12.52
CA GLU A 589 10.61 16.71 11.78
C GLU A 589 9.98 17.82 12.63
N TYR A 590 9.61 17.53 13.89
CA TYR A 590 8.90 18.52 14.73
C TYR A 590 9.73 19.77 15.03
N PRO A 591 11.04 19.66 15.36
CA PRO A 591 11.90 20.83 15.50
C PRO A 591 12.14 21.61 14.20
N VAL A 592 11.86 21.01 13.03
CA VAL A 592 11.98 21.66 11.71
C VAL A 592 10.72 22.45 11.32
N LEU A 593 9.55 22.17 11.91
CA LEU A 593 8.31 22.89 11.61
C LEU A 593 8.42 24.43 11.64
N PRO A 594 9.17 25.08 12.57
CA PRO A 594 9.33 26.54 12.58
C PRO A 594 9.94 27.13 11.29
N PHE A 595 10.83 26.41 10.59
CA PHE A 595 11.41 26.86 9.31
C PHE A 595 10.35 26.98 8.20
N LEU A 596 9.26 26.24 8.33
CA LEU A 596 8.14 26.21 7.39
C LEU A 596 7.11 27.32 7.70
N GLU A 597 7.06 27.81 8.93
CA GLU A 597 6.05 28.78 9.35
C GLU A 597 6.24 30.14 8.67
N LYS A 598 5.18 30.96 8.64
CA LYS A 598 5.21 32.27 7.99
C LYS A 598 6.29 33.16 8.60
N GLY A 599 7.34 33.47 7.82
CA GLY A 599 8.52 34.22 8.26
C GLY A 599 9.75 33.37 8.52
N GLY A 600 9.62 32.04 8.55
CA GLY A 600 10.74 31.09 8.57
C GLY A 600 11.47 31.00 7.23
N GLU A 601 12.67 30.43 7.26
CA GLU A 601 13.67 30.47 6.18
C GLU A 601 13.28 29.68 4.93
N LEU A 602 12.29 28.78 5.02
CA LEU A 602 11.72 28.05 3.89
C LEU A 602 10.36 28.61 3.44
N SER A 603 9.70 29.46 4.24
CA SER A 603 8.39 30.05 3.92
C SER A 603 8.40 30.92 2.65
N GLN A 604 9.57 31.41 2.24
CA GLN A 604 9.74 32.21 1.02
C GLN A 604 10.30 31.42 -0.18
N ARG A 605 10.69 30.15 -0.01
CA ARG A 605 11.27 29.34 -1.10
C ARG A 605 10.19 28.69 -1.96
N ASP A 606 10.54 28.43 -3.22
CA ASP A 606 9.78 27.54 -4.09
C ASP A 606 10.22 26.10 -3.78
N ILE A 607 9.43 25.43 -2.95
CA ILE A 607 9.69 24.07 -2.49
C ILE A 607 8.38 23.32 -2.26
N ALA A 608 8.27 22.13 -2.82
CA ALA A 608 7.27 21.15 -2.45
C ALA A 608 7.87 20.15 -1.46
N ILE A 609 7.11 19.75 -0.44
CA ILE A 609 7.62 18.95 0.67
C ILE A 609 6.79 17.67 0.75
N ASN A 610 7.47 16.53 0.68
CA ASN A 610 6.92 15.23 1.04
C ASN A 610 7.64 14.75 2.30
N ILE A 611 6.93 14.75 3.42
CA ILE A 611 7.49 14.47 4.74
C ILE A 611 6.78 13.29 5.38
N GLU A 612 7.54 12.34 5.93
CA GLU A 612 7.04 11.42 6.94
C GLU A 612 7.21 12.04 8.32
N ILE A 613 6.08 12.40 8.92
CA ILE A 613 6.03 12.86 10.28
C ILE A 613 5.84 11.61 11.15
N HIS A 614 6.83 11.31 11.97
CA HIS A 614 6.87 10.15 12.86
C HIS A 614 5.66 10.11 13.83
N ARG A 615 5.52 9.06 14.63
CA ARG A 615 4.44 9.01 15.64
C ARG A 615 4.80 9.93 16.81
N PRO A 616 3.98 10.93 17.15
CA PRO A 616 4.39 11.97 18.09
C PRO A 616 4.39 11.49 19.54
N THR A 617 5.35 11.99 20.31
CA THR A 617 5.24 12.11 21.77
C THR A 617 4.19 13.17 22.15
N SER A 618 3.95 13.36 23.45
CA SER A 618 3.02 14.42 23.92
C SER A 618 3.49 15.83 23.54
N GLU A 619 4.80 16.06 23.44
CA GLU A 619 5.40 17.37 23.13
C GLU A 619 5.37 17.64 21.63
N ASP A 620 5.83 16.67 20.83
CA ASP A 620 5.74 16.66 19.37
C ASP A 620 4.33 16.95 18.87
N LEU A 621 3.33 16.34 19.51
CA LEU A 621 1.94 16.51 19.16
C LEU A 621 1.44 17.95 19.41
N GLN A 622 1.98 18.65 20.41
CA GLN A 622 1.70 20.06 20.64
C GLN A 622 2.43 20.96 19.64
N ALA A 623 3.68 20.63 19.28
CA ALA A 623 4.41 21.34 18.23
C ALA A 623 3.67 21.25 16.88
N PHE A 624 3.21 20.06 16.51
CA PHE A 624 2.41 19.82 15.30
C PHE A 624 1.06 20.56 15.33
N VAL A 625 0.32 20.52 16.43
CA VAL A 625 -0.93 21.29 16.59
C VAL A 625 -0.68 22.80 16.50
N GLY A 626 0.43 23.29 17.06
CA GLY A 626 0.87 24.67 16.95
C GLY A 626 1.14 25.09 15.51
N PHE A 627 1.90 24.28 14.77
CA PHE A 627 2.17 24.45 13.34
C PHE A 627 0.87 24.52 12.55
N LEU A 628 -0.07 23.58 12.75
CA LEU A 628 -1.34 23.57 12.03
C LEU A 628 -2.19 24.83 12.29
N ARG A 629 -2.30 25.27 13.56
CA ARG A 629 -3.01 26.53 13.88
C ARG A 629 -2.38 27.73 13.17
N ARG A 630 -1.04 27.83 13.17
CA ARG A 630 -0.31 28.91 12.50
C ARG A 630 -0.43 28.81 10.98
N ASN A 631 -0.44 27.61 10.41
CA ASN A 631 -0.69 27.40 8.99
C ASN A 631 -2.11 27.79 8.58
N SER A 632 -3.14 27.45 9.36
CA SER A 632 -4.52 27.85 9.07
C SER A 632 -4.75 29.37 9.08
N LEU A 633 -3.99 30.11 9.89
CA LEU A 633 -4.03 31.59 9.91
C LEU A 633 -3.22 32.24 8.78
N SER A 634 -2.15 31.60 8.32
CA SER A 634 -1.25 32.13 7.29
C SER A 634 -1.54 31.64 5.87
N GLN A 635 -2.25 30.51 5.76
CA GLN A 635 -2.48 29.74 4.53
C GLN A 635 -1.17 29.52 3.73
N GLN A 636 -0.06 29.31 4.47
CA GLN A 636 1.28 29.19 3.92
C GLN A 636 1.45 27.89 3.12
N TRP A 637 0.97 26.77 3.66
CA TRP A 637 1.05 25.43 3.08
C TRP A 637 -0.32 24.87 2.77
N ILE A 638 -0.47 24.37 1.56
CA ILE A 638 -1.65 23.64 1.08
C ILE A 638 -1.33 22.15 1.16
N PHE A 639 -2.14 21.39 1.90
CA PHE A 639 -1.97 19.96 2.06
C PHE A 639 -2.64 19.21 0.90
N ILE A 640 -1.85 18.46 0.12
CA ILE A 640 -2.26 17.88 -1.16
C ILE A 640 -2.54 16.38 -1.04
N ASN A 641 -1.63 15.61 -0.44
CA ASN A 641 -1.91 14.22 -0.08
C ASN A 641 -1.48 13.97 1.36
N SER A 642 -2.18 13.09 2.06
CA SER A 642 -1.69 12.56 3.31
C SER A 642 -2.27 11.18 3.58
N GLU A 643 -1.40 10.30 4.08
CA GLU A 643 -1.71 8.93 4.44
C GLU A 643 -1.11 8.66 5.82
N ILE A 644 -1.85 7.94 6.66
CA ILE A 644 -1.37 7.50 7.98
C ILE A 644 -0.95 6.03 7.87
N HIS A 645 0.31 5.74 8.15
CA HIS A 645 0.83 4.38 8.07
C HIS A 645 0.06 3.48 9.05
N PRO A 646 -0.57 2.36 8.59
CA PRO A 646 -1.56 1.64 9.38
C PRO A 646 -1.00 1.06 10.69
N PHE A 647 0.29 0.74 10.75
CA PHE A 647 0.94 0.14 11.91
C PHE A 647 1.60 1.20 12.80
N PHE A 648 2.63 1.88 12.30
CA PHE A 648 3.44 2.83 13.07
C PHE A 648 2.68 4.12 13.43
N LYS A 649 1.61 4.46 12.70
CA LYS A 649 0.82 5.71 12.83
C LYS A 649 1.59 6.98 12.51
N HIS A 650 2.69 6.85 11.76
CA HIS A 650 3.37 7.96 11.09
C HIS A 650 2.44 8.55 10.03
N ILE A 651 2.61 9.83 9.71
CA ILE A 651 1.83 10.54 8.70
C ILE A 651 2.77 10.92 7.57
N ARG A 652 2.58 10.31 6.40
CA ARG A 652 3.09 10.88 5.17
C ARG A 652 2.24 12.10 4.79
N LEU A 653 2.88 13.20 4.45
CA LEU A 653 2.24 14.45 4.06
C LEU A 653 2.97 15.04 2.86
N PHE A 654 2.26 15.19 1.75
CA PHE A 654 2.68 16.00 0.61
C PHE A 654 2.01 17.37 0.68
N MET A 655 2.81 18.43 0.69
CA MET A 655 2.37 19.83 0.84
C MET A 655 3.16 20.80 -0.03
N ILE A 656 2.49 21.88 -0.44
CA ILE A 656 3.02 22.89 -1.38
C ILE A 656 2.85 24.28 -0.76
N ASN A 657 3.83 25.16 -0.97
CA ASN A 657 3.79 26.55 -0.51
C ASN A 657 2.76 27.37 -1.33
N GLY A 658 1.55 27.55 -0.78
CA GLY A 658 0.44 28.25 -1.44
C GLY A 658 0.63 29.76 -1.53
N GLN A 659 1.49 30.35 -0.71
CA GLN A 659 1.75 31.80 -0.72
C GLN A 659 2.84 32.20 -1.73
N ASN A 660 3.73 31.28 -2.10
CA ASN A 660 4.73 31.52 -3.13
C ASN A 660 4.08 31.63 -4.52
N LYS A 661 4.42 32.69 -5.27
CA LYS A 661 3.88 32.95 -6.62
C LYS A 661 4.29 31.88 -7.62
N GLU A 662 5.54 31.42 -7.58
CA GLU A 662 6.08 30.45 -8.54
C GLU A 662 5.51 29.04 -8.30
N CYS A 663 5.36 28.64 -7.02
CA CYS A 663 4.61 27.42 -6.68
C CYS A 663 3.18 27.48 -7.24
N ARG A 664 2.45 28.58 -7.01
CA ARG A 664 1.08 28.72 -7.52
C ARG A 664 1.02 28.60 -9.04
N ARG A 665 1.92 29.30 -9.72
CA ARG A 665 2.06 29.25 -11.18
C ARG A 665 2.25 27.80 -11.63
N ARG A 666 3.28 27.14 -11.13
CA ARG A 666 3.67 25.77 -11.50
C ARG A 666 2.54 24.72 -11.33
N PHE A 667 1.79 24.78 -10.23
CA PHE A 667 0.86 23.71 -9.85
C PHE A 667 -0.61 23.98 -10.20
N TRP A 668 -0.99 25.25 -10.45
CA TRP A 668 -2.37 25.65 -10.71
C TRP A 668 -2.59 26.61 -11.88
N GLU A 669 -1.56 27.31 -12.40
CA GLU A 669 -1.71 28.23 -13.54
C GLU A 669 -1.08 27.64 -14.82
N ASN A 670 -1.93 27.22 -15.77
CA ASN A 670 -1.59 26.91 -17.17
C ASN A 670 -2.67 27.47 -18.09
#